data_AF-A0AAU9WNE7-F1
#
_entry.id   AF-A0AAU9WNE7-F1
#
_cell.length_a   1.000
_cell.length_b   1.000
_cell.length_c   1.000
_cell.angle_alpha   90.00
_cell.angle_beta   90.00
_cell.angle_gamma   90.00
#
_symmetry.space_group_name_H-M   'P 1'
#
loop_
_entity.id
_entity.type
_entity.pdbx_description
1 polymer ?
#
loop_
_entity_poly.entity_id
_entity_poly.type
_entity_poly.pdbx_seq_one_letter_code
_entity_poly.pdbx_strand_id
1 'polypeptide(L)'
;MDDHELNFASSLRHDSSSKTLESDSSERMNRRQSKVSIFHLAAFVFVLGFCFLVAGVVLITLSQTRTSETQKNSAFNQTIDSKKNYTFGENKTVTESRCAFSSGGQLAGLESFFRKIREVQTSFTPYKSYLTKEQFKPYNPEPQAVKKLTDQTKRLYEELLEIKASLEVGKLKLHERRQLAVAEHELKHFFGKPYGNNYYTGAWMLGPSQRCTLEPIASLPLHLNMALYIFLTNQNKTLKVAEDFIKMLPKFREGIQRYKLNLQRGVTSGMIRSRSECVEGIDCMKGKYRDLFTQKSPEAVLSWYRVHNRIENYARHVKPQDLSSWIKNYGQNVSDSLTNSVVKFIGMPMVSLFDYLENDHMAHCVPDNVSSGLGTRPVDHVYINGKKTSIKTNQTLDGKEGIMKGKDAYAEILSYFTTTKYTPGKYILIILLHWLLIVSSPTFILNEVHDLGWRQLTRYHQQAVDIAKKITGQRNESEAVSEFKRQLNSFAFCINKQPFPVNESDEKAFQRCKNDKDATIYCPQRYNAMSHWMETVRSTMTFLRGKLLKLFYFNGDRRTIPTCPDEPVISFSRYVGVATHTPSVGDCRRTARYNLPFFVDRMGCKYMEWTTAVHEAVPGHHLQSEGYKAIFQPQIAPCPSILKPSPIMAYKEGWATYAEHPLMSLDSDLYTEQPLRYYGVMKSQIWRALRLVIDTGLHYKNMSRDEALTIFRQYMWDNSDIIRKEISRYQAWPGQATSYMIGQLEIWRMRNESEASLGSKYDIRDFHYHVLSQGSMPLWFLDEHIKKFYVRCVLSRASEDDSERCFGDFDKRGFSSGLQTSKMAEIEAGQALSPGSSDKIQYESATKKRHKLFRVKRKTAFVIAALIAVLGFIFFIIGLVLLVKSRSAKSETHKTSIEGDIREDDEIGKCAFSAEAKRVGLLEFLKRIDSTVRELHPYDARFMTGVSIEDKKKIFQPYNPTPESIKAISERAHSMLEELGSLKIDKKLLLARERRMIAKTHHFLRHYFGRPFENNYLAGYWMLGPGRYCYRTFKGITSIKQQLTTVFLLFAPKTASELEEALNLLAKFKTGINQFKENLKSGIITGMVGSVTVCKEGKECLEDIYIEIASQQSGRGILTAFQDQISTFVSELSSQEAAKINGEARNEWY
;
A
#
# COMPACT_ATOMS: atom_id res chain seq x y z
N MET A 1 46.25 -11.40 34.70
CA MET A 1 47.70 -11.34 34.49
C MET A 1 47.93 -10.50 33.27
N ASP A 2 48.36 -9.26 33.56
CA ASP A 2 49.51 -8.63 32.94
C ASP A 2 49.29 -8.02 31.53
N ASP A 3 48.74 -6.81 31.57
CA ASP A 3 49.43 -5.57 31.19
C ASP A 3 50.19 -5.50 29.85
N HIS A 4 49.81 -4.48 29.05
CA HIS A 4 50.71 -3.33 28.92
C HIS A 4 49.97 -2.06 28.46
N GLU A 5 50.11 -0.97 29.21
CA GLU A 5 49.91 0.38 28.67
C GLU A 5 51.12 0.79 27.82
N LEU A 6 50.91 1.74 26.90
CA LEU A 6 51.85 2.86 26.72
C LEU A 6 51.17 4.08 26.08
N ASN A 7 51.46 5.26 26.62
CA ASN A 7 51.03 6.55 26.09
C ASN A 7 51.91 7.00 24.92
N PHE A 8 51.35 7.82 24.01
CA PHE A 8 52.15 8.84 23.34
C PHE A 8 51.33 10.12 23.12
N ALA A 9 51.89 11.26 23.54
CA ALA A 9 51.25 12.56 23.47
C ALA A 9 52.29 13.68 23.27
N SER A 10 51.78 14.88 22.98
CA SER A 10 52.50 16.14 22.75
C SER A 10 53.25 16.31 21.42
N SER A 11 52.83 17.35 20.68
CA SER A 11 53.75 18.23 19.97
C SER A 11 53.08 19.59 19.72
N LEU A 12 53.86 20.65 19.91
CA LEU A 12 53.57 22.07 19.62
C LEU A 12 52.49 22.78 20.48
N ARG A 13 52.70 24.09 20.63
CA ARG A 13 52.16 24.98 21.67
C ARG A 13 51.49 26.22 21.06
N HIS A 14 50.80 26.97 21.93
CA HIS A 14 50.56 28.42 21.91
C HIS A 14 50.92 29.22 20.65
N ASP A 15 49.97 30.04 20.22
CA ASP A 15 50.18 31.49 20.39
C ASP A 15 48.96 32.09 21.12
N SER A 16 49.10 33.28 21.71
CA SER A 16 48.09 33.92 22.56
C SER A 16 48.22 35.43 22.59
N SER A 17 47.16 36.15 22.24
CA SER A 17 46.99 37.55 22.59
C SER A 17 45.59 37.79 23.14
N SER A 18 45.53 38.56 24.23
CA SER A 18 44.28 38.93 24.90
C SER A 18 43.84 40.32 24.47
N LYS A 19 42.53 40.58 24.60
CA LYS A 19 42.08 41.72 25.42
C LYS A 19 40.62 41.59 25.83
N THR A 20 40.36 42.05 27.05
CA THR A 20 39.04 42.22 27.65
C THR A 20 38.35 43.47 27.10
N LEU A 21 37.02 43.50 27.21
CA LEU A 21 36.30 44.60 27.85
C LEU A 21 34.86 44.17 28.16
N GLU A 22 34.36 44.59 29.32
CA GLU A 22 32.98 44.35 29.76
C GLU A 22 32.08 45.56 29.49
N SER A 23 30.78 45.29 29.51
CA SER A 23 29.70 46.17 29.96
C SER A 23 29.24 47.38 29.12
N ASP A 24 27.91 47.51 29.17
CA ASP A 24 27.08 48.72 29.14
C ASP A 24 27.06 49.65 27.91
N SER A 25 25.91 49.65 27.23
CA SER A 25 25.07 50.85 27.15
C SER A 25 23.71 50.52 26.53
N SER A 26 22.65 50.64 27.33
CA SER A 26 21.31 50.92 26.80
C SER A 26 21.16 52.43 26.52
N GLU A 27 20.09 52.84 25.85
CA GLU A 27 19.78 54.24 25.48
C GLU A 27 20.80 54.99 24.58
N ARG A 28 20.60 54.90 23.25
CA ARG A 28 20.39 56.08 22.36
C ARG A 28 20.26 55.69 20.88
N MET A 29 19.05 55.75 20.33
CA MET A 29 18.73 56.46 19.06
C MET A 29 17.26 56.34 18.63
N ASN A 30 16.32 56.72 19.49
CA ASN A 30 14.92 56.88 19.10
C ASN A 30 14.63 58.31 18.61
N ARG A 31 15.08 58.67 17.39
CA ARG A 31 14.68 59.88 16.63
C ARG A 31 15.31 59.93 15.22
N ARG A 32 14.58 59.52 14.17
CA ARG A 32 14.61 60.08 12.78
C ARG A 32 13.69 59.29 11.82
N GLN A 33 12.37 59.37 12.04
CA GLN A 33 11.36 59.00 11.03
C GLN A 33 10.40 60.16 10.76
N SER A 34 10.80 61.05 9.86
CA SER A 34 9.92 61.84 8.99
C SER A 34 10.73 62.25 7.75
N LYS A 35 10.07 62.65 6.65
CA LYS A 35 10.66 62.99 5.34
C LYS A 35 11.13 61.83 4.43
N VAL A 36 10.54 60.63 4.53
CA VAL A 36 10.53 59.66 3.40
C VAL A 36 9.10 59.17 3.18
N SER A 37 8.34 59.85 2.31
CA SER A 37 6.96 59.47 1.97
C SER A 37 6.49 60.06 0.63
N ILE A 38 6.92 61.29 0.29
CA ILE A 38 6.49 61.98 -0.94
C ILE A 38 7.08 61.34 -2.21
N PHE A 39 8.35 60.92 -2.19
CA PHE A 39 9.02 60.31 -3.36
C PHE A 39 8.42 58.97 -3.79
N HIS A 40 7.97 58.12 -2.85
CA HIS A 40 7.40 56.82 -3.20
C HIS A 40 6.03 56.92 -3.87
N LEU A 41 5.25 57.97 -3.59
CA LEU A 41 3.94 58.15 -4.21
C LEU A 41 4.06 58.52 -5.69
N ALA A 42 5.02 59.38 -6.05
CA ALA A 42 5.31 59.73 -7.44
C ALA A 42 5.79 58.51 -8.25
N ALA A 43 6.70 57.71 -7.70
CA ALA A 43 7.20 56.50 -8.34
C ALA A 43 6.07 55.46 -8.60
N PHE A 44 5.14 55.30 -7.65
CA PHE A 44 4.04 54.33 -7.79
C PHE A 44 3.05 54.70 -8.89
N VAL A 45 2.75 56.00 -9.07
CA VAL A 45 1.91 56.50 -10.17
C VAL A 45 2.59 56.30 -11.52
N PHE A 46 3.91 56.55 -11.61
CA PHE A 46 4.66 56.37 -12.86
C PHE A 46 4.73 54.90 -13.32
N VAL A 47 4.94 53.97 -12.39
CA VAL A 47 4.94 52.52 -12.68
C VAL A 47 3.57 52.04 -13.15
N LEU A 48 2.48 52.47 -12.50
CA LEU A 48 1.12 52.14 -12.92
C LEU A 48 0.81 52.66 -14.34
N GLY A 49 1.18 53.91 -14.64
CA GLY A 49 1.03 54.49 -15.99
C GLY A 49 1.76 53.67 -17.05
N PHE A 50 3.01 53.25 -16.78
CA PHE A 50 3.81 52.45 -17.70
C PHE A 50 3.21 51.05 -17.94
N CYS A 51 2.69 50.39 -16.89
CA CYS A 51 2.03 49.08 -17.02
C CYS A 51 0.79 49.12 -17.93
N PHE A 52 -0.05 50.16 -17.86
CA PHE A 52 -1.20 50.30 -18.76
C PHE A 52 -0.78 50.58 -20.21
N LEU A 53 0.30 51.36 -20.42
CA LEU A 53 0.81 51.67 -21.74
C LEU A 53 1.39 50.43 -22.45
N VAL A 54 2.14 49.59 -21.72
CA VAL A 54 2.62 48.29 -22.22
C VAL A 54 1.45 47.34 -22.53
N ALA A 55 0.43 47.27 -21.68
CA ALA A 55 -0.76 46.44 -21.92
C ALA A 55 -1.50 46.85 -23.21
N GLY A 56 -1.60 48.16 -23.49
CA GLY A 56 -2.17 48.66 -24.74
C GLY A 56 -1.38 48.25 -25.99
N VAL A 57 -0.05 48.39 -25.95
CA VAL A 57 0.84 48.02 -27.07
C VAL A 57 0.81 46.51 -27.36
N VAL A 58 0.75 45.68 -26.32
CA VAL A 58 0.62 44.20 -26.47
C VAL A 58 -0.73 43.82 -27.11
N LEU A 59 -1.83 44.48 -26.74
CA LEU A 59 -3.15 44.22 -27.35
C LEU A 59 -3.21 44.66 -28.82
N ILE A 60 -2.55 45.77 -29.19
CA ILE A 60 -2.48 46.24 -30.58
C ILE A 60 -1.63 45.29 -31.44
N THR A 61 -0.47 44.84 -30.94
CA THR A 61 0.40 43.89 -31.68
C THR A 61 -0.20 42.50 -31.84
N LEU A 62 -0.99 42.01 -30.87
CA LEU A 62 -1.75 40.76 -31.00
C LEU A 62 -2.93 40.85 -31.97
N SER A 63 -3.30 42.05 -32.43
CA SER A 63 -4.42 42.23 -33.36
C SER A 63 -4.04 42.17 -34.85
N GLN A 64 -2.73 42.16 -35.20
CA GLN A 64 -2.27 42.27 -36.59
C GLN A 64 -1.54 41.03 -37.16
N THR A 65 -1.38 39.95 -36.39
CA THR A 65 -0.61 38.76 -36.79
C THR A 65 -1.46 37.51 -37.07
N ARG A 66 -2.72 37.68 -37.52
CA ARG A 66 -3.65 36.55 -37.75
C ARG A 66 -4.38 36.53 -39.10
N THR A 67 -3.72 37.00 -40.15
CA THR A 67 -4.26 37.01 -41.54
C THR A 67 -3.30 36.48 -42.60
N SER A 68 -2.43 35.50 -42.27
CA SER A 68 -1.72 34.69 -43.28
C SER A 68 -1.25 33.35 -42.71
N GLU A 69 -1.94 32.26 -43.06
CA GLU A 69 -1.44 30.88 -43.31
C GLU A 69 -2.61 29.89 -43.19
N THR A 70 -3.45 29.85 -44.23
CA THR A 70 -4.56 28.89 -44.34
C THR A 70 -4.54 28.19 -45.70
N GLN A 71 -3.34 27.99 -46.26
CA GLN A 71 -3.18 27.46 -47.62
C GLN A 71 -1.90 26.63 -47.85
N LYS A 72 -1.67 25.60 -47.01
CA LYS A 72 -0.84 24.41 -47.33
C LYS A 72 -0.93 23.34 -46.25
N ASN A 73 -1.84 22.36 -46.42
CA ASN A 73 -1.72 20.97 -45.94
C ASN A 73 -2.93 20.11 -46.39
N SER A 74 -3.30 20.22 -47.67
CA SER A 74 -4.40 19.47 -48.29
C SER A 74 -3.89 18.20 -48.98
N ALA A 75 -3.20 17.32 -48.25
CA ALA A 75 -2.63 16.09 -48.82
C ALA A 75 -2.33 14.99 -47.78
N PHE A 76 -3.34 14.48 -47.06
CA PHE A 76 -3.43 13.06 -46.63
C PHE A 76 -4.78 12.77 -45.92
N ASN A 77 -5.89 12.62 -46.68
CA ASN A 77 -7.15 12.15 -46.09
C ASN A 77 -8.16 11.54 -47.10
N GLN A 78 -7.82 10.37 -47.64
CA GLN A 78 -8.74 9.33 -48.14
C GLN A 78 -8.06 7.99 -47.78
N THR A 79 -8.73 6.93 -47.31
CA THR A 79 -10.17 6.62 -47.25
C THR A 79 -10.49 6.00 -45.88
N ILE A 80 -11.69 6.16 -45.32
CA ILE A 80 -12.79 5.16 -45.34
C ILE A 80 -14.09 5.83 -44.85
N ASP A 81 -15.22 5.58 -45.52
CA ASP A 81 -16.58 5.97 -45.12
C ASP A 81 -16.98 5.35 -43.74
N SER A 82 -17.66 6.00 -42.80
CA SER A 82 -19.02 6.58 -42.83
C SER A 82 -20.13 5.54 -43.16
N LYS A 83 -21.30 5.46 -42.51
CA LYS A 83 -21.94 6.21 -41.41
C LYS A 83 -22.72 5.24 -40.50
N LYS A 84 -22.93 5.60 -39.24
CA LYS A 84 -24.27 5.88 -38.69
C LYS A 84 -24.19 6.49 -37.29
N ASN A 85 -24.66 7.73 -37.16
CA ASN A 85 -24.83 8.39 -35.87
C ASN A 85 -25.99 7.75 -35.10
N TYR A 86 -25.87 7.69 -33.77
CA TYR A 86 -27.02 7.72 -32.87
C TYR A 86 -26.79 8.84 -31.87
N THR A 87 -27.66 9.85 -31.93
CA THR A 87 -27.69 10.96 -30.97
C THR A 87 -28.13 10.46 -29.59
N PHE A 88 -27.51 10.98 -28.53
CA PHE A 88 -27.90 10.65 -27.16
C PHE A 88 -29.32 11.17 -26.86
N GLY A 89 -30.25 10.26 -26.59
CA GLY A 89 -31.38 10.56 -25.70
C GLY A 89 -30.90 10.44 -24.25
N GLU A 90 -31.07 11.48 -23.44
CA GLU A 90 -30.48 11.51 -22.11
C GLU A 90 -31.31 10.77 -21.06
N ASN A 91 -30.63 9.91 -20.29
CA ASN A 91 -30.95 9.67 -18.88
C ASN A 91 -29.68 9.14 -18.17
N LYS A 92 -28.78 10.06 -17.81
CA LYS A 92 -27.49 9.77 -17.15
C LYS A 92 -27.72 9.19 -15.76
N THR A 93 -26.96 8.16 -15.37
CA THR A 93 -27.10 7.57 -14.03
C THR A 93 -26.50 8.47 -12.95
N VAL A 94 -27.05 8.42 -11.73
CA VAL A 94 -26.59 9.25 -10.59
C VAL A 94 -25.09 9.06 -10.31
N THR A 95 -24.54 7.86 -10.53
CA THR A 95 -23.10 7.57 -10.43
C THR A 95 -22.25 8.38 -11.41
N GLU A 96 -22.70 8.57 -12.64
CA GLU A 96 -21.97 9.33 -13.66
C GLU A 96 -21.98 10.83 -13.33
N SER A 97 -23.04 11.35 -12.72
CA SER A 97 -23.13 12.77 -12.32
C SER A 97 -22.10 13.19 -11.26
N ARG A 98 -21.82 12.32 -10.26
CA ARG A 98 -20.84 12.60 -9.20
C ARG A 98 -19.41 12.63 -9.74
N CYS A 99 -19.10 11.70 -10.62
CA CYS A 99 -17.75 11.51 -11.16
C CYS A 99 -17.50 12.24 -12.49
N ALA A 100 -18.49 12.95 -13.01
CA ALA A 100 -18.28 13.97 -14.02
C ALA A 100 -17.38 15.09 -13.47
N PHE A 101 -16.38 15.46 -14.28
CA PHE A 101 -15.53 16.63 -14.06
C PHE A 101 -16.37 17.91 -13.93
N SER A 102 -15.88 18.86 -13.15
CA SER A 102 -16.43 20.21 -13.08
C SER A 102 -16.33 20.91 -14.44
N SER A 103 -17.11 21.97 -14.66
CA SER A 103 -17.02 22.77 -15.90
C SER A 103 -15.60 23.30 -16.15
N GLY A 104 -14.88 23.72 -15.10
CA GLY A 104 -13.46 24.09 -15.19
C GLY A 104 -12.56 22.91 -15.58
N GLY A 105 -12.76 21.73 -14.97
CA GLY A 105 -12.00 20.52 -15.33
C GLY A 105 -12.28 20.00 -16.74
N GLN A 106 -13.48 20.21 -17.26
CA GLN A 106 -13.86 19.91 -18.65
C GLN A 106 -13.21 20.90 -19.63
N LEU A 107 -13.31 22.21 -19.36
CA LEU A 107 -12.69 23.26 -20.18
C LEU A 107 -11.16 23.13 -20.24
N ALA A 108 -10.51 22.73 -19.15
CA ALA A 108 -9.08 22.45 -19.08
C ALA A 108 -8.68 21.04 -19.56
N GLY A 109 -9.62 20.26 -20.13
CA GLY A 109 -9.32 18.97 -20.77
C GLY A 109 -8.85 17.84 -19.85
N LEU A 110 -9.09 17.93 -18.52
CA LEU A 110 -8.47 17.06 -17.52
C LEU A 110 -8.68 15.56 -17.75
N GLU A 111 -9.85 15.14 -18.23
CA GLU A 111 -10.10 13.73 -18.53
C GLU A 111 -9.19 13.20 -19.64
N SER A 112 -9.04 13.98 -20.73
CA SER A 112 -8.17 13.63 -21.85
C SER A 112 -6.70 13.60 -21.42
N PHE A 113 -6.28 14.59 -20.62
CA PHE A 113 -4.93 14.65 -20.09
C PHE A 113 -4.60 13.47 -19.16
N PHE A 114 -5.47 13.13 -18.21
CA PHE A 114 -5.26 11.94 -17.36
C PHE A 114 -5.25 10.63 -18.17
N ARG A 115 -6.04 10.55 -19.26
CA ARG A 115 -6.02 9.41 -20.20
C ARG A 115 -4.66 9.27 -20.90
N LYS A 116 -4.11 10.38 -21.41
CA LYS A 116 -2.76 10.52 -22.01
C LYS A 116 -1.65 10.05 -21.05
N ILE A 117 -1.70 10.49 -19.78
CA ILE A 117 -0.76 10.02 -18.73
C ILE A 117 -0.85 8.50 -18.57
N ARG A 118 -2.07 7.95 -18.44
CA ARG A 118 -2.30 6.51 -18.24
C ARG A 118 -1.79 5.68 -19.42
N GLU A 119 -1.96 6.15 -20.65
CA GLU A 119 -1.46 5.50 -21.86
C GLU A 119 0.07 5.39 -21.83
N VAL A 120 0.77 6.51 -21.58
CA VAL A 120 2.24 6.52 -21.40
C VAL A 120 2.65 5.59 -20.26
N GLN A 121 2.02 5.68 -19.08
CA GLN A 121 2.32 4.78 -17.96
C GLN A 121 2.17 3.30 -18.37
N THR A 122 1.13 2.93 -19.13
CA THR A 122 0.94 1.55 -19.59
C THR A 122 1.94 1.09 -20.64
N SER A 123 2.41 1.97 -21.53
CA SER A 123 3.39 1.58 -22.56
C SER A 123 4.76 1.14 -21.99
N PHE A 124 5.09 1.55 -20.76
CA PHE A 124 6.30 1.15 -20.04
C PHE A 124 6.04 0.19 -18.85
N THR A 125 4.78 -0.05 -18.47
CA THR A 125 4.42 -0.94 -17.35
C THR A 125 3.38 -2.02 -17.73
N PRO A 126 3.74 -3.00 -18.58
CA PRO A 126 2.84 -4.06 -19.06
C PRO A 126 2.55 -5.16 -18.02
N TYR A 127 2.11 -4.79 -16.81
CA TYR A 127 1.82 -5.70 -15.70
C TYR A 127 0.32 -6.00 -15.50
N LYS A 128 -0.55 -5.58 -16.42
CA LYS A 128 -2.01 -5.71 -16.28
C LYS A 128 -2.49 -7.07 -16.80
N SER A 129 -3.35 -7.73 -16.04
CA SER A 129 -3.90 -9.07 -16.30
C SER A 129 -4.92 -9.15 -17.46
N TYR A 130 -4.85 -8.21 -18.39
CA TYR A 130 -5.78 -8.02 -19.51
C TYR A 130 -5.05 -7.81 -20.85
N LEU A 131 -3.72 -7.99 -20.87
CA LEU A 131 -2.91 -7.82 -22.06
C LEU A 131 -3.12 -9.00 -23.03
N THR A 132 -3.31 -8.68 -24.31
CA THR A 132 -3.29 -9.66 -25.40
C THR A 132 -1.85 -10.06 -25.75
N LYS A 133 -1.66 -11.04 -26.64
CA LYS A 133 -0.32 -11.49 -27.09
C LYS A 133 0.48 -10.35 -27.74
N GLU A 134 -0.21 -9.48 -28.46
CA GLU A 134 0.32 -8.34 -29.21
C GLU A 134 0.71 -7.17 -28.28
N GLN A 135 0.05 -7.07 -27.12
CA GLN A 135 0.28 -6.05 -26.11
C GLN A 135 1.35 -6.44 -25.09
N PHE A 136 1.60 -7.74 -24.89
CA PHE A 136 2.61 -8.21 -23.94
C PHE A 136 4.04 -7.93 -24.43
N LYS A 137 4.86 -7.32 -23.57
CA LYS A 137 6.29 -7.13 -23.77
C LYS A 137 7.01 -7.37 -22.44
N PRO A 138 8.14 -8.10 -22.39
CA PRO A 138 8.97 -8.15 -21.20
C PRO A 138 9.56 -6.77 -20.90
N TYR A 139 10.11 -6.59 -19.69
CA TYR A 139 10.82 -5.35 -19.35
C TYR A 139 12.02 -5.12 -20.28
N ASN A 140 12.18 -3.87 -20.72
CA ASN A 140 13.26 -3.45 -21.61
C ASN A 140 14.20 -2.46 -20.90
N PRO A 141 15.44 -2.88 -20.55
CA PRO A 141 16.48 -2.00 -19.99
C PRO A 141 17.32 -1.24 -21.04
N GLU A 142 16.94 -1.23 -22.32
CA GLU A 142 17.62 -0.41 -23.33
C GLU A 142 17.65 1.07 -22.90
N PRO A 143 18.82 1.73 -22.87
CA PRO A 143 18.95 3.11 -22.37
C PRO A 143 18.04 4.11 -23.10
N GLN A 144 17.83 3.93 -24.41
CA GLN A 144 16.92 4.77 -25.21
C GLN A 144 15.45 4.60 -24.78
N ALA A 145 15.05 3.45 -24.24
CA ALA A 145 13.72 3.25 -23.68
C ALA A 145 13.56 4.00 -22.35
N VAL A 146 14.58 4.00 -21.50
CA VAL A 146 14.63 4.79 -20.25
C VAL A 146 14.62 6.29 -20.56
N LYS A 147 15.42 6.75 -21.54
CA LYS A 147 15.41 8.14 -21.99
C LYS A 147 14.06 8.56 -22.56
N LYS A 148 13.46 7.74 -23.43
CA LYS A 148 12.13 8.01 -23.99
C LYS A 148 11.06 8.16 -22.90
N LEU A 149 11.06 7.29 -21.88
CA LEU A 149 10.19 7.42 -20.71
C LEU A 149 10.46 8.73 -19.96
N THR A 150 11.72 9.04 -19.69
CA THR A 150 12.15 10.27 -18.99
C THR A 150 11.62 11.51 -19.70
N ASP A 151 11.90 11.62 -21.00
CA ASP A 151 11.58 12.80 -21.82
C ASP A 151 10.06 12.94 -22.06
N GLN A 152 9.33 11.83 -22.21
CA GLN A 152 7.86 11.86 -22.28
C GLN A 152 7.22 12.26 -20.94
N THR A 153 7.82 11.85 -19.82
CA THR A 153 7.31 12.19 -18.48
C THR A 153 7.55 13.66 -18.14
N LYS A 154 8.71 14.23 -18.51
CA LYS A 154 8.99 15.67 -18.38
C LYS A 154 7.98 16.53 -19.15
N ARG A 155 7.72 16.22 -20.43
CA ARG A 155 6.72 16.94 -21.23
C ARG A 155 5.29 16.86 -20.68
N LEU A 156 4.89 15.71 -20.14
CA LEU A 156 3.60 15.60 -19.44
C LEU A 156 3.58 16.43 -18.14
N TYR A 157 4.70 16.54 -17.42
CA TYR A 157 4.78 17.39 -16.23
C TYR A 157 4.68 18.88 -16.58
N GLU A 158 5.34 19.32 -17.65
CA GLU A 158 5.26 20.68 -18.20
C GLU A 158 3.81 21.02 -18.61
N GLU A 159 3.17 20.16 -19.41
CA GLU A 159 1.75 20.26 -19.81
C GLU A 159 0.79 20.31 -18.61
N LEU A 160 1.05 19.55 -17.55
CA LEU A 160 0.28 19.62 -16.31
C LEU A 160 0.44 20.96 -15.59
N LEU A 161 1.63 21.57 -15.60
CA LEU A 161 1.84 22.89 -14.99
C LEU A 161 1.09 24.00 -15.74
N GLU A 162 1.07 23.94 -17.08
CA GLU A 162 0.28 24.85 -17.92
C GLU A 162 -1.22 24.69 -17.65
N ILE A 163 -1.72 23.45 -17.67
CA ILE A 163 -3.11 23.11 -17.32
C ILE A 163 -3.46 23.63 -15.91
N LYS A 164 -2.59 23.40 -14.92
CA LYS A 164 -2.79 23.91 -13.55
C LYS A 164 -2.80 25.44 -13.47
N ALA A 165 -1.99 26.13 -14.27
CA ALA A 165 -1.97 27.59 -14.31
C ALA A 165 -3.26 28.20 -14.88
N SER A 166 -3.92 27.50 -15.82
CA SER A 166 -5.24 27.89 -16.34
C SER A 166 -6.41 27.64 -15.38
N LEU A 167 -6.20 26.88 -14.30
CA LEU A 167 -7.28 26.34 -13.46
C LEU A 167 -7.46 27.11 -12.15
N GLU A 168 -8.69 27.58 -11.92
CA GLU A 168 -9.17 27.92 -10.57
C GLU A 168 -9.33 26.64 -9.72
N VAL A 169 -8.22 26.10 -9.20
CA VAL A 169 -8.19 24.85 -8.42
C VAL A 169 -9.22 24.82 -7.30
N GLY A 170 -9.54 25.97 -6.68
CA GLY A 170 -10.56 26.08 -5.63
C GLY A 170 -11.99 25.76 -6.06
N LYS A 171 -12.31 25.80 -7.36
CA LYS A 171 -13.63 25.45 -7.93
C LYS A 171 -13.74 23.97 -8.33
N LEU A 172 -12.65 23.21 -8.27
CA LEU A 172 -12.61 21.79 -8.65
C LEU A 172 -13.16 20.87 -7.54
N LYS A 173 -13.89 19.82 -7.93
CA LYS A 173 -14.36 18.74 -7.06
C LYS A 173 -13.16 18.06 -6.37
N LEU A 174 -13.40 17.48 -5.20
CA LEU A 174 -12.33 16.84 -4.41
C LEU A 174 -11.62 15.71 -5.18
N HIS A 175 -12.34 14.93 -5.98
CA HIS A 175 -11.76 13.85 -6.77
C HIS A 175 -10.86 14.35 -7.93
N GLU A 176 -11.17 15.53 -8.50
CA GLU A 176 -10.34 16.17 -9.53
C GLU A 176 -9.03 16.67 -8.91
N ARG A 177 -9.12 17.40 -7.79
CA ARG A 177 -7.94 17.92 -7.06
C ARG A 177 -7.02 16.81 -6.58
N ARG A 178 -7.57 15.68 -6.13
CA ARG A 178 -6.79 14.51 -5.74
C ARG A 178 -6.11 13.84 -6.94
N GLN A 179 -6.78 13.72 -8.08
CA GLN A 179 -6.13 13.20 -9.30
C GLN A 179 -5.06 14.15 -9.84
N LEU A 180 -5.25 15.47 -9.76
CA LEU A 180 -4.21 16.46 -10.07
C LEU A 180 -2.97 16.31 -9.17
N ALA A 181 -3.17 16.22 -7.85
CA ALA A 181 -2.06 16.08 -6.89
C ALA A 181 -1.31 14.74 -7.03
N VAL A 182 -2.01 13.66 -7.38
CA VAL A 182 -1.39 12.39 -7.76
C VAL A 182 -0.63 12.52 -9.08
N ALA A 183 -1.23 13.11 -10.13
CA ALA A 183 -0.59 13.29 -11.43
C ALA A 183 0.71 14.12 -11.32
N GLU A 184 0.67 15.21 -10.55
CA GLU A 184 1.82 16.07 -10.28
C GLU A 184 2.94 15.33 -9.56
N HIS A 185 2.61 14.58 -8.51
CA HIS A 185 3.58 13.79 -7.77
C HIS A 185 4.16 12.63 -8.59
N GLU A 186 3.34 11.93 -9.39
CA GLU A 186 3.77 10.85 -10.26
C GLU A 186 4.67 11.36 -11.40
N LEU A 187 4.25 12.40 -12.12
CA LEU A 187 4.96 12.93 -13.28
C LEU A 187 6.27 13.62 -12.89
N LYS A 188 6.29 14.41 -11.80
CA LYS A 188 7.53 15.04 -11.31
C LYS A 188 8.62 14.01 -10.98
N HIS A 189 8.23 12.78 -10.61
CA HIS A 189 9.13 11.73 -10.13
C HIS A 189 9.02 10.44 -10.97
N PHE A 190 8.79 10.59 -12.28
CA PHE A 190 8.94 9.53 -13.30
C PHE A 190 8.07 8.29 -13.06
N PHE A 191 6.80 8.50 -12.72
CA PHE A 191 5.82 7.49 -12.31
C PHE A 191 6.22 6.73 -11.03
N GLY A 192 6.50 7.50 -9.96
CA GLY A 192 6.79 6.96 -8.63
C GLY A 192 8.14 6.24 -8.51
N LYS A 193 9.06 6.51 -9.45
CA LYS A 193 10.35 5.85 -9.57
C LYS A 193 11.46 6.86 -9.88
N PRO A 194 11.80 7.74 -8.92
CA PRO A 194 12.88 8.71 -9.13
C PRO A 194 14.24 8.04 -9.37
N TYR A 195 14.44 6.80 -8.89
CA TYR A 195 15.54 5.93 -9.31
C TYR A 195 15.12 5.03 -10.47
N GLY A 196 16.04 4.80 -11.42
CA GLY A 196 15.89 3.82 -12.49
C GLY A 196 15.03 4.26 -13.67
N ASN A 197 13.91 4.97 -13.45
CA ASN A 197 13.15 5.56 -14.57
C ASN A 197 13.73 6.90 -15.05
N ASN A 198 14.42 7.68 -14.21
CA ASN A 198 15.09 8.91 -14.63
C ASN A 198 16.46 8.61 -15.25
N TYR A 199 16.53 8.71 -16.58
CA TYR A 199 17.72 8.47 -17.39
C TYR A 199 18.94 9.28 -16.92
N TYR A 200 18.74 10.57 -16.64
CA TYR A 200 19.81 11.54 -16.41
C TYR A 200 20.60 11.31 -15.11
N THR A 201 19.98 10.65 -14.13
CA THR A 201 20.64 10.28 -12.86
C THR A 201 21.72 9.21 -13.02
N GLY A 202 21.75 8.48 -14.14
CA GLY A 202 22.58 7.29 -14.32
C GLY A 202 22.27 6.12 -13.36
N ALA A 203 21.26 6.24 -12.47
CA ALA A 203 21.01 5.29 -11.40
C ALA A 203 20.63 3.88 -11.90
N TRP A 204 20.16 3.77 -13.14
CA TRP A 204 19.88 2.52 -13.85
C TRP A 204 21.14 1.70 -14.21
N MET A 205 22.35 2.26 -14.02
CA MET A 205 23.64 1.56 -14.18
C MET A 205 24.25 1.05 -12.86
N LEU A 206 23.75 1.49 -11.70
CA LEU A 206 24.36 1.20 -10.38
C LEU A 206 24.29 -0.28 -9.95
N GLY A 207 23.44 -1.08 -10.58
CA GLY A 207 23.26 -2.48 -10.21
C GLY A 207 22.65 -2.73 -8.82
N PRO A 208 22.69 -4.00 -8.36
CA PRO A 208 21.90 -4.45 -7.23
C PRO A 208 22.35 -3.86 -5.89
N SER A 209 21.38 -3.74 -4.98
CA SER A 209 21.55 -3.23 -3.62
C SER A 209 20.80 -4.11 -2.60
N GLN A 210 20.90 -3.79 -1.31
CA GLN A 210 20.04 -4.35 -0.26
C GLN A 210 18.52 -4.24 -0.60
N ARG A 211 18.14 -3.36 -1.53
CA ARG A 211 16.78 -3.17 -2.07
C ARG A 211 16.57 -3.75 -3.48
N CYS A 212 17.36 -4.74 -3.91
CA CYS A 212 17.29 -5.34 -5.26
C CYS A 212 15.87 -5.79 -5.70
N THR A 213 14.98 -6.12 -4.75
CA THR A 213 13.59 -6.48 -5.03
C THR A 213 12.74 -5.34 -5.60
N LEU A 214 13.20 -4.09 -5.52
CA LEU A 214 12.60 -2.92 -6.17
C LEU A 214 13.09 -2.73 -7.61
N GLU A 215 14.20 -3.37 -8.00
CA GLU A 215 14.82 -3.20 -9.32
C GLU A 215 14.06 -4.00 -10.38
N PRO A 216 13.94 -3.50 -11.63
CA PRO A 216 13.13 -4.16 -12.66
C PRO A 216 13.51 -5.61 -12.96
N ILE A 217 14.81 -5.95 -12.85
CA ILE A 217 15.31 -7.30 -13.04
C ILE A 217 14.72 -8.31 -12.05
N ALA A 218 14.32 -7.90 -10.84
CA ALA A 218 13.66 -8.76 -9.86
C ALA A 218 12.20 -9.13 -10.21
N SER A 219 11.64 -8.56 -11.29
CA SER A 219 10.30 -8.91 -11.80
C SER A 219 10.31 -10.04 -12.84
N LEU A 220 11.47 -10.57 -13.24
CA LEU A 220 11.60 -11.56 -14.31
C LEU A 220 10.72 -12.83 -14.14
N PRO A 221 10.58 -13.45 -12.94
CA PRO A 221 9.70 -14.61 -12.75
C PRO A 221 8.21 -14.29 -12.94
N LEU A 222 7.82 -13.03 -12.69
CA LEU A 222 6.46 -12.54 -12.92
C LEU A 222 6.20 -12.29 -14.41
N HIS A 223 7.18 -11.74 -15.14
CA HIS A 223 7.08 -11.60 -16.61
C HIS A 223 6.95 -12.96 -17.28
N LEU A 224 7.76 -13.96 -16.89
CA LEU A 224 7.69 -15.31 -17.42
C LEU A 224 6.33 -15.97 -17.11
N ASN A 225 5.83 -15.83 -15.87
CA ASN A 225 4.49 -16.33 -15.52
C ASN A 225 3.36 -15.66 -16.31
N MET A 226 3.49 -14.37 -16.60
CA MET A 226 2.51 -13.64 -17.41
C MET A 226 2.56 -14.08 -18.88
N ALA A 227 3.75 -14.26 -19.45
CA ALA A 227 3.93 -14.78 -20.80
C ALA A 227 3.35 -16.21 -20.95
N LEU A 228 3.70 -17.12 -20.03
CA LEU A 228 3.13 -18.48 -20.01
C LEU A 228 1.61 -18.49 -19.77
N TYR A 229 1.05 -17.46 -19.15
CA TYR A 229 -0.40 -17.31 -19.02
C TYR A 229 -1.06 -16.84 -20.33
N ILE A 230 -0.58 -15.72 -20.90
CA ILE A 230 -1.13 -15.09 -22.10
C ILE A 230 -1.03 -16.02 -23.32
N PHE A 231 0.12 -16.68 -23.49
CA PHE A 231 0.35 -17.57 -24.63
C PHE A 231 -0.21 -18.97 -24.37
N LEU A 232 0.23 -19.65 -23.29
CA LEU A 232 -0.01 -21.10 -23.12
C LEU A 232 -1.24 -21.46 -22.26
N THR A 233 -2.05 -20.50 -21.78
CA THR A 233 -3.23 -20.81 -20.94
C THR A 233 -4.59 -20.40 -21.52
N ASN A 234 -4.66 -19.37 -22.38
CA ASN A 234 -5.93 -18.68 -22.67
C ASN A 234 -6.61 -18.98 -24.04
N GLN A 235 -6.01 -19.75 -24.95
CA GLN A 235 -6.57 -19.98 -26.31
C GLN A 235 -6.27 -21.39 -26.88
N ASN A 236 -6.84 -21.69 -28.06
CA ASN A 236 -6.68 -22.95 -28.81
C ASN A 236 -5.22 -23.43 -28.84
N LYS A 237 -5.00 -24.60 -28.23
CA LYS A 237 -3.68 -25.23 -28.04
C LYS A 237 -3.18 -25.83 -29.35
N THR A 238 -2.56 -24.98 -30.15
CA THR A 238 -2.07 -25.26 -31.52
C THR A 238 -0.55 -25.12 -31.58
N LEU A 239 0.12 -25.77 -32.53
CA LEU A 239 1.57 -25.60 -32.71
C LEU A 239 1.96 -24.11 -32.87
N LYS A 240 1.12 -23.34 -33.57
CA LYS A 240 1.35 -21.93 -33.82
C LYS A 240 1.56 -21.11 -32.53
N VAL A 241 0.78 -21.40 -31.49
CA VAL A 241 0.87 -20.68 -30.21
C VAL A 241 2.12 -21.10 -29.39
N ALA A 242 2.67 -22.30 -29.62
CA ALA A 242 4.00 -22.66 -29.11
C ALA A 242 5.11 -21.93 -29.89
N GLU A 243 5.03 -21.81 -31.22
CA GLU A 243 5.97 -20.99 -31.99
C GLU A 243 6.00 -19.55 -31.49
N ASP A 244 4.82 -18.93 -31.30
CA ASP A 244 4.70 -17.51 -30.97
C ASP A 244 5.29 -17.21 -29.58
N PHE A 245 5.17 -18.17 -28.65
CA PHE A 245 5.85 -18.11 -27.35
C PHE A 245 7.37 -18.24 -27.50
N ILE A 246 7.87 -19.22 -28.25
CA ILE A 246 9.31 -19.43 -28.49
C ILE A 246 9.93 -18.21 -29.21
N LYS A 247 9.24 -17.63 -30.19
CA LYS A 247 9.64 -16.42 -30.94
C LYS A 247 9.64 -15.15 -30.07
N MET A 248 8.98 -15.17 -28.90
CA MET A 248 8.96 -14.08 -27.94
C MET A 248 10.09 -14.18 -26.91
N LEU A 249 10.54 -15.39 -26.56
CA LEU A 249 11.60 -15.63 -25.56
C LEU A 249 12.95 -14.93 -25.81
N PRO A 250 13.46 -14.72 -27.04
CA PRO A 250 14.68 -13.93 -27.28
C PRO A 250 14.69 -12.56 -26.58
N LYS A 251 13.52 -11.90 -26.46
CA LYS A 251 13.37 -10.60 -25.80
C LYS A 251 13.64 -10.64 -24.29
N PHE A 252 13.47 -11.81 -23.65
CA PHE A 252 13.92 -12.01 -22.27
C PHE A 252 15.46 -12.06 -22.20
N ARG A 253 16.11 -12.82 -23.09
CA ARG A 253 17.57 -12.90 -23.18
C ARG A 253 18.17 -11.51 -23.43
N GLU A 254 17.65 -10.79 -24.42
CA GLU A 254 18.06 -9.43 -24.78
C GLU A 254 18.00 -8.50 -23.55
N GLY A 255 16.89 -8.52 -22.79
CA GLY A 255 16.76 -7.73 -21.57
C GLY A 255 17.76 -8.09 -20.46
N ILE A 256 18.03 -9.39 -20.25
CA ILE A 256 19.02 -9.85 -19.24
C ILE A 256 20.44 -9.47 -19.66
N GLN A 257 20.79 -9.65 -20.94
CA GLN A 257 22.10 -9.28 -21.49
C GLN A 257 22.30 -7.76 -21.48
N ARG A 258 21.29 -6.98 -21.86
CA ARG A 258 21.35 -5.51 -21.76
C ARG A 258 21.49 -5.03 -20.32
N TYR A 259 20.85 -5.70 -19.36
CA TYR A 259 21.07 -5.41 -17.94
C TYR A 259 22.56 -5.62 -17.56
N LYS A 260 23.18 -6.75 -17.94
CA LYS A 260 24.64 -6.98 -17.73
C LYS A 260 25.51 -5.90 -18.37
N LEU A 261 25.22 -5.50 -19.62
CA LEU A 261 25.92 -4.41 -20.32
C LEU A 261 25.79 -3.06 -19.58
N ASN A 262 24.61 -2.75 -19.04
CA ASN A 262 24.38 -1.52 -18.27
C ASN A 262 25.21 -1.49 -16.97
N LEU A 263 25.47 -2.65 -16.34
CA LEU A 263 26.35 -2.74 -15.16
C LEU A 263 27.83 -2.54 -15.51
N GLN A 264 28.28 -3.17 -16.60
CA GLN A 264 29.64 -2.98 -17.14
C GLN A 264 29.89 -1.51 -17.50
N ARG A 265 28.86 -0.83 -18.00
CA ARG A 265 28.89 0.61 -18.24
C ARG A 265 28.91 1.44 -16.95
N GLY A 266 28.19 1.02 -15.91
CA GLY A 266 28.27 1.66 -14.59
C GLY A 266 29.71 1.83 -14.12
N VAL A 267 30.55 0.80 -14.30
CA VAL A 267 31.99 0.84 -14.00
C VAL A 267 32.71 1.92 -14.84
N THR A 268 32.60 1.90 -16.16
CA THR A 268 33.35 2.84 -17.03
C THR A 268 32.85 4.28 -16.96
N SER A 269 31.61 4.48 -16.53
CA SER A 269 30.97 5.80 -16.35
C SER A 269 31.03 6.33 -14.91
N GLY A 270 31.62 5.59 -13.97
CA GLY A 270 31.75 6.00 -12.55
C GLY A 270 30.49 5.83 -11.70
N MET A 271 29.45 5.19 -12.25
CA MET A 271 28.21 4.84 -11.55
C MET A 271 28.32 3.41 -11.00
N ILE A 272 29.20 3.24 -10.02
CA ILE A 272 29.46 1.98 -9.31
C ILE A 272 29.18 2.14 -7.81
N ARG A 273 28.83 1.04 -7.14
CA ARG A 273 28.49 1.01 -5.71
C ARG A 273 29.69 0.78 -4.80
N SER A 274 29.47 1.04 -3.51
CA SER A 274 30.40 0.69 -2.43
C SER A 274 30.57 -0.83 -2.32
N ARG A 275 31.67 -1.31 -1.72
CA ARG A 275 31.90 -2.74 -1.50
C ARG A 275 30.83 -3.35 -0.58
N SER A 276 30.42 -2.65 0.49
CA SER A 276 29.28 -3.09 1.32
C SER A 276 27.98 -3.15 0.51
N GLU A 277 27.65 -2.10 -0.25
CA GLU A 277 26.44 -2.06 -1.08
C GLU A 277 26.40 -3.20 -2.12
N CYS A 278 27.53 -3.51 -2.76
CA CYS A 278 27.64 -4.58 -3.75
C CYS A 278 27.42 -5.97 -3.14
N VAL A 279 28.03 -6.26 -1.98
CA VAL A 279 27.88 -7.55 -1.30
C VAL A 279 26.42 -7.77 -0.92
N GLU A 280 25.80 -6.78 -0.29
CA GLU A 280 24.38 -6.83 0.09
C GLU A 280 23.44 -6.88 -1.12
N GLY A 281 23.84 -6.28 -2.25
CA GLY A 281 23.16 -6.39 -3.53
C GLY A 281 23.15 -7.79 -4.11
N ILE A 282 24.31 -8.44 -4.14
CA ILE A 282 24.42 -9.83 -4.61
C ILE A 282 23.70 -10.78 -3.65
N ASP A 283 23.79 -10.60 -2.33
CA ASP A 283 23.07 -11.42 -1.36
C ASP A 283 21.55 -11.25 -1.45
N CYS A 284 21.07 -10.03 -1.74
CA CYS A 284 19.67 -9.79 -2.08
C CYS A 284 19.26 -10.56 -3.35
N MET A 285 20.08 -10.53 -4.40
CA MET A 285 19.83 -11.27 -5.65
C MET A 285 19.88 -12.79 -5.45
N LYS A 286 20.79 -13.29 -4.59
CA LYS A 286 20.85 -14.70 -4.14
C LYS A 286 19.58 -15.14 -3.43
N GLY A 287 19.09 -14.33 -2.49
CA GLY A 287 17.81 -14.57 -1.82
C GLY A 287 16.62 -14.55 -2.79
N LYS A 288 16.66 -13.67 -3.80
CA LYS A 288 15.60 -13.51 -4.80
C LYS A 288 15.57 -14.62 -5.86
N TYR A 289 16.72 -15.19 -6.20
CA TYR A 289 16.92 -16.18 -7.26
C TYR A 289 17.54 -17.48 -6.75
N ARG A 290 17.11 -17.90 -5.55
CA ARG A 290 17.70 -18.98 -4.76
C ARG A 290 17.95 -20.26 -5.56
N ASP A 291 17.01 -20.68 -6.41
CA ASP A 291 17.09 -21.94 -7.15
C ASP A 291 18.29 -21.97 -8.11
N LEU A 292 18.43 -20.92 -8.94
CA LEU A 292 19.55 -20.74 -9.87
C LEU A 292 20.90 -20.65 -9.14
N PHE A 293 20.97 -19.96 -8.01
CA PHE A 293 22.21 -19.83 -7.23
C PHE A 293 22.58 -21.10 -6.46
N THR A 294 21.60 -21.84 -5.93
CA THR A 294 21.84 -23.06 -5.15
C THR A 294 22.24 -24.23 -6.05
N GLN A 295 21.63 -24.31 -7.24
CA GLN A 295 21.87 -25.41 -8.19
C GLN A 295 22.98 -25.08 -9.21
N LYS A 296 23.31 -23.79 -9.39
CA LYS A 296 24.19 -23.25 -10.46
C LYS A 296 23.83 -23.73 -11.88
N SER A 297 22.60 -24.20 -12.06
CA SER A 297 22.08 -24.83 -13.28
C SER A 297 21.07 -23.91 -13.96
N PRO A 298 21.15 -23.70 -15.30
CA PRO A 298 20.13 -23.00 -16.07
C PRO A 298 18.72 -23.57 -15.92
N GLU A 299 18.61 -24.88 -15.72
CA GLU A 299 17.36 -25.65 -15.64
C GLU A 299 16.56 -25.31 -14.38
N ALA A 300 17.19 -24.75 -13.34
CA ALA A 300 16.52 -24.30 -12.12
C ALA A 300 15.45 -23.20 -12.37
N VAL A 301 15.44 -22.57 -13.55
CA VAL A 301 14.34 -21.68 -13.98
C VAL A 301 12.98 -22.41 -14.08
N LEU A 302 12.99 -23.73 -14.25
CA LEU A 302 11.79 -24.56 -14.42
C LEU A 302 11.07 -24.83 -13.11
N SER A 303 11.78 -24.77 -11.96
CA SER A 303 11.20 -24.90 -10.62
C SER A 303 10.41 -23.65 -10.19
N TRP A 304 10.63 -22.51 -10.85
CA TRP A 304 9.89 -21.28 -10.59
C TRP A 304 8.38 -21.52 -10.74
N TYR A 305 7.61 -20.83 -9.89
CA TYR A 305 6.18 -21.04 -9.70
C TYR A 305 5.41 -21.31 -11.02
N ARG A 306 4.91 -22.54 -11.19
CA ARG A 306 4.12 -23.01 -12.34
C ARG A 306 4.81 -22.92 -13.72
N VAL A 307 6.14 -22.78 -13.83
CA VAL A 307 6.81 -22.72 -15.15
C VAL A 307 6.66 -24.06 -15.88
N HIS A 308 7.27 -25.13 -15.36
CA HIS A 308 7.15 -26.48 -15.94
C HIS A 308 5.70 -26.94 -16.09
N ASN A 309 4.88 -26.83 -15.02
CA ASN A 309 3.48 -27.31 -15.03
C ASN A 309 2.58 -26.65 -16.10
N ARG A 310 2.88 -25.42 -16.55
CA ARG A 310 2.15 -24.78 -17.66
C ARG A 310 2.58 -25.33 -19.01
N ILE A 311 3.88 -25.57 -19.19
CA ILE A 311 4.44 -26.17 -20.41
C ILE A 311 3.86 -27.59 -20.60
N GLU A 312 3.88 -28.40 -19.54
CA GLU A 312 3.32 -29.77 -19.54
C GLU A 312 1.80 -29.82 -19.75
N ASN A 313 1.04 -28.85 -19.23
CA ASN A 313 -0.40 -28.75 -19.50
C ASN A 313 -0.66 -28.33 -20.96
N TYR A 314 0.21 -27.51 -21.53
CA TYR A 314 0.10 -27.08 -22.92
C TYR A 314 0.36 -28.24 -23.88
N ALA A 315 1.55 -28.87 -23.78
CA ALA A 315 2.02 -29.90 -24.70
C ALA A 315 1.05 -31.10 -24.80
N ARG A 316 0.56 -31.61 -23.66
CA ARG A 316 -0.37 -32.76 -23.59
C ARG A 316 -1.75 -32.55 -24.24
N HIS A 317 -2.08 -31.34 -24.70
CA HIS A 317 -3.36 -31.03 -25.34
C HIS A 317 -3.20 -30.40 -26.73
N VAL A 318 -2.01 -30.44 -27.32
CA VAL A 318 -1.82 -30.23 -28.76
C VAL A 318 -2.38 -31.44 -29.50
N LYS A 319 -3.04 -31.25 -30.65
CA LYS A 319 -3.65 -32.36 -31.38
C LYS A 319 -2.58 -33.34 -31.90
N PRO A 320 -2.77 -34.67 -31.74
CA PRO A 320 -1.79 -35.67 -32.19
C PRO A 320 -1.40 -35.55 -33.67
N GLN A 321 -2.40 -35.27 -34.53
CA GLN A 321 -2.23 -35.09 -35.98
C GLN A 321 -1.19 -34.01 -36.35
N ASP A 322 -0.99 -33.00 -35.50
CA ASP A 322 -0.08 -31.88 -35.78
C ASP A 322 1.37 -32.25 -35.40
N LEU A 323 1.56 -33.12 -34.39
CA LEU A 323 2.85 -33.37 -33.72
C LEU A 323 3.96 -33.86 -34.65
N SER A 324 3.62 -34.67 -35.66
CA SER A 324 4.59 -35.19 -36.65
C SER A 324 5.30 -34.07 -37.41
N SER A 325 4.60 -32.96 -37.69
CA SER A 325 5.19 -31.77 -38.32
C SER A 325 6.12 -31.01 -37.38
N TRP A 326 5.79 -30.96 -36.08
CA TRP A 326 6.62 -30.30 -35.07
C TRP A 326 7.95 -31.02 -34.87
N ILE A 327 7.91 -32.35 -34.70
CA ILE A 327 9.12 -33.17 -34.48
C ILE A 327 10.05 -33.07 -35.71
N LYS A 328 9.50 -33.05 -36.93
CA LYS A 328 10.28 -32.82 -38.16
C LYS A 328 10.99 -31.45 -38.18
N ASN A 329 10.36 -30.41 -37.64
CA ASN A 329 10.89 -29.04 -37.69
C ASN A 329 11.80 -28.67 -36.51
N TYR A 330 11.62 -29.30 -35.34
CA TYR A 330 12.32 -28.95 -34.09
C TYR A 330 13.21 -30.08 -33.53
N GLY A 331 13.14 -31.30 -34.08
CA GLY A 331 13.91 -32.46 -33.63
C GLY A 331 13.52 -33.00 -32.25
N GLN A 332 12.50 -32.43 -31.61
CA GLN A 332 12.07 -32.70 -30.23
C GLN A 332 10.55 -32.59 -30.13
N ASN A 333 9.96 -33.13 -29.05
CA ASN A 333 8.53 -32.93 -28.79
C ASN A 333 8.22 -31.48 -28.33
N VAL A 334 6.94 -31.12 -28.26
CA VAL A 334 6.50 -29.75 -27.92
C VAL A 334 6.92 -29.33 -26.50
N SER A 335 6.90 -30.25 -25.51
CA SER A 335 7.27 -29.94 -24.13
C SER A 335 8.77 -29.67 -24.00
N ASP A 336 9.60 -30.53 -24.59
CA ASP A 336 11.06 -30.36 -24.63
C ASP A 336 11.42 -29.07 -25.36
N SER A 337 10.79 -28.80 -26.51
CA SER A 337 11.03 -27.59 -27.31
C SER A 337 10.75 -26.31 -26.52
N LEU A 338 9.65 -26.29 -25.75
CA LEU A 338 9.28 -25.16 -24.88
C LEU A 338 10.21 -25.05 -23.66
N THR A 339 10.50 -26.18 -23.01
CA THR A 339 11.36 -26.28 -21.82
C THR A 339 12.78 -25.84 -22.14
N ASN A 340 13.41 -26.45 -23.14
CA ASN A 340 14.76 -26.11 -23.61
C ASN A 340 14.84 -24.66 -24.09
N SER A 341 13.78 -24.11 -24.69
CA SER A 341 13.72 -22.68 -25.04
C SER A 341 13.73 -21.78 -23.80
N VAL A 342 12.94 -22.08 -22.76
CA VAL A 342 12.95 -21.29 -21.51
C VAL A 342 14.31 -21.36 -20.82
N VAL A 343 14.95 -22.53 -20.76
CA VAL A 343 16.31 -22.70 -20.24
C VAL A 343 17.33 -21.90 -21.06
N LYS A 344 17.30 -22.01 -22.39
CA LYS A 344 18.21 -21.35 -23.33
C LYS A 344 18.09 -19.82 -23.36
N PHE A 345 16.89 -19.28 -23.20
CA PHE A 345 16.63 -17.84 -23.29
C PHE A 345 16.49 -17.12 -21.93
N ILE A 346 16.35 -17.85 -20.82
CA ILE A 346 16.20 -17.24 -19.48
C ILE A 346 17.20 -17.85 -18.48
N GLY A 347 17.27 -19.18 -18.35
CA GLY A 347 18.19 -19.85 -17.44
C GLY A 347 19.66 -19.49 -17.69
N MET A 348 20.15 -19.78 -18.90
CA MET A 348 21.54 -19.53 -19.30
C MET A 348 22.00 -18.06 -19.13
N PRO A 349 21.27 -17.04 -19.65
CA PRO A 349 21.69 -15.65 -19.45
C PRO A 349 21.59 -15.18 -18.00
N MET A 350 20.69 -15.74 -17.17
CA MET A 350 20.67 -15.42 -15.74
C MET A 350 21.89 -15.99 -15.00
N VAL A 351 22.32 -17.22 -15.31
CA VAL A 351 23.57 -17.79 -14.75
C VAL A 351 24.78 -16.93 -15.15
N SER A 352 24.88 -16.50 -16.41
CA SER A 352 25.97 -15.60 -16.86
C SER A 352 25.90 -14.18 -16.29
N LEU A 353 24.72 -13.71 -15.85
CA LEU A 353 24.59 -12.46 -15.09
C LEU A 353 25.09 -12.62 -13.65
N PHE A 354 24.80 -13.76 -13.01
CA PHE A 354 25.24 -14.04 -11.64
C PHE A 354 26.75 -14.27 -11.55
N ASP A 355 27.31 -15.06 -12.47
CA ASP A 355 28.74 -15.24 -12.64
C ASP A 355 29.48 -13.88 -12.76
N TYR A 356 29.02 -13.01 -13.67
CA TYR A 356 29.56 -11.64 -13.79
C TYR A 356 29.39 -10.79 -12.53
N LEU A 357 28.28 -10.92 -11.81
CA LEU A 357 28.09 -10.19 -10.55
C LEU A 357 29.10 -10.65 -9.49
N GLU A 358 29.25 -11.96 -9.29
CA GLU A 358 30.14 -12.53 -8.27
C GLU A 358 31.62 -12.32 -8.59
N ASN A 359 32.03 -12.53 -9.85
CA ASN A 359 33.44 -12.65 -10.23
C ASN A 359 34.03 -11.38 -10.85
N ASP A 360 33.28 -10.66 -11.70
CA ASP A 360 33.77 -9.45 -12.38
C ASP A 360 33.35 -8.15 -11.66
N HIS A 361 32.04 -7.93 -11.51
CA HIS A 361 31.46 -6.67 -11.03
C HIS A 361 31.92 -6.36 -9.59
N MET A 362 31.97 -7.39 -8.76
CA MET A 362 32.43 -7.32 -7.37
C MET A 362 33.87 -6.77 -7.24
N ALA A 363 34.74 -7.02 -8.22
CA ALA A 363 36.11 -6.48 -8.25
C ALA A 363 36.12 -4.95 -8.46
N HIS A 364 35.13 -4.38 -9.14
CA HIS A 364 35.06 -2.95 -9.43
C HIS A 364 34.41 -2.09 -8.34
N CYS A 365 33.75 -2.71 -7.36
CA CYS A 365 33.08 -2.00 -6.27
C CYS A 365 34.10 -1.23 -5.41
N VAL A 366 33.81 0.04 -5.16
CA VAL A 366 34.76 0.96 -4.50
C VAL A 366 34.78 0.78 -2.98
N PRO A 367 35.88 1.12 -2.28
CA PRO A 367 35.89 1.16 -0.83
C PRO A 367 34.78 2.07 -0.28
N ASP A 368 34.21 1.74 0.88
CA ASP A 368 33.08 2.48 1.44
C ASP A 368 33.44 3.96 1.73
N ASN A 369 34.69 4.24 2.14
CA ASN A 369 35.20 5.60 2.32
C ASN A 369 35.41 6.41 1.02
N VAL A 370 35.39 5.77 -0.16
CA VAL A 370 35.40 6.45 -1.48
C VAL A 370 33.97 6.81 -1.92
N SER A 371 33.01 5.91 -1.67
CA SER A 371 31.61 6.19 -1.99
C SER A 371 30.65 5.45 -1.07
N SER A 372 30.13 6.16 -0.07
CA SER A 372 29.07 5.66 0.81
C SER A 372 27.66 6.06 0.38
N GLY A 373 27.47 6.71 -0.77
CA GLY A 373 26.14 7.11 -1.24
C GLY A 373 26.18 7.83 -2.58
N LEU A 374 25.22 8.74 -2.81
CA LEU A 374 25.15 9.48 -4.06
C LEU A 374 26.10 10.69 -4.09
N GLY A 375 26.52 11.22 -2.93
CA GLY A 375 27.22 12.51 -2.86
C GLY A 375 28.55 12.56 -3.61
N THR A 376 29.22 11.41 -3.78
CA THR A 376 30.49 11.25 -4.50
C THR A 376 30.36 10.58 -5.88
N ARG A 377 29.13 10.41 -6.41
CA ARG A 377 28.88 9.75 -7.71
C ARG A 377 28.59 10.77 -8.83
N PRO A 378 29.05 10.54 -10.08
CA PRO A 378 29.95 9.45 -10.49
C PRO A 378 31.37 9.60 -9.92
N VAL A 379 32.01 8.49 -9.54
CA VAL A 379 33.42 8.47 -9.10
C VAL A 379 34.36 8.82 -10.25
N ASP A 380 35.58 9.27 -9.96
CA ASP A 380 36.47 9.85 -10.97
C ASP A 380 37.27 8.82 -11.80
N HIS A 381 37.70 7.70 -11.20
CA HIS A 381 38.46 6.62 -11.85
C HIS A 381 37.80 5.25 -11.65
N VAL A 382 38.16 4.29 -12.49
CA VAL A 382 37.83 2.87 -12.32
C VAL A 382 38.64 2.30 -11.15
N TYR A 383 38.03 1.44 -10.35
CA TYR A 383 38.68 0.69 -9.28
C TYR A 383 38.77 -0.79 -9.63
N ILE A 384 39.78 -1.48 -9.09
CA ILE A 384 39.93 -2.94 -9.16
C ILE A 384 40.41 -3.43 -7.80
N ASN A 385 39.68 -4.38 -7.20
CA ASN A 385 39.93 -4.96 -5.88
C ASN A 385 40.19 -3.89 -4.80
N GLY A 386 39.33 -2.86 -4.78
CA GLY A 386 39.40 -1.72 -3.86
C GLY A 386 40.50 -0.68 -4.18
N LYS A 387 41.43 -0.96 -5.10
CA LYS A 387 42.50 -0.01 -5.47
C LYS A 387 42.04 0.89 -6.62
N LYS A 388 42.36 2.19 -6.53
CA LYS A 388 42.16 3.18 -7.59
C LYS A 388 43.11 2.91 -8.76
N THR A 389 42.62 2.87 -9.99
CA THR A 389 43.46 2.73 -11.19
C THR A 389 43.75 4.09 -11.84
N SER A 390 44.67 4.11 -12.81
CA SER A 390 44.92 5.27 -13.68
C SER A 390 43.80 5.52 -14.71
N ILE A 391 42.86 4.59 -14.89
CA ILE A 391 41.79 4.67 -15.89
C ILE A 391 40.70 5.63 -15.36
N LYS A 392 40.60 6.82 -15.96
CA LYS A 392 39.52 7.77 -15.69
C LYS A 392 38.17 7.26 -16.21
N THR A 393 37.11 7.59 -15.50
CA THR A 393 35.74 7.34 -15.94
C THR A 393 35.30 8.37 -16.98
N ASN A 394 34.38 8.00 -17.86
CA ASN A 394 33.86 8.90 -18.90
C ASN A 394 32.75 9.85 -18.41
N GLN A 395 32.08 9.52 -17.31
CA GLN A 395 30.94 10.25 -16.71
C GLN A 395 29.82 10.66 -17.69
N THR A 396 29.55 9.85 -18.73
CA THR A 396 28.58 10.14 -19.80
C THR A 396 27.50 9.05 -20.02
N LEU A 397 26.35 9.50 -20.51
CA LEU A 397 25.18 8.75 -20.97
C LEU A 397 25.28 8.48 -22.49
N ASP A 398 24.33 7.75 -23.08
CA ASP A 398 24.35 7.47 -24.54
C ASP A 398 24.12 8.74 -25.34
N GLY A 399 24.93 8.93 -26.38
CA GLY A 399 24.98 10.19 -27.11
C GLY A 399 25.91 11.24 -26.50
N LYS A 400 26.73 10.88 -25.50
CA LYS A 400 27.73 11.76 -24.84
C LYS A 400 27.12 12.86 -23.95
N GLU A 401 25.83 12.82 -23.63
CA GLU A 401 25.24 13.66 -22.57
C GLU A 401 25.95 13.39 -21.23
N GLY A 402 26.18 14.42 -20.41
CA GLY A 402 26.81 14.26 -19.09
C GLY A 402 25.89 13.61 -18.05
N ILE A 403 26.43 12.77 -17.17
CA ILE A 403 25.67 12.20 -16.04
C ILE A 403 25.45 13.30 -14.98
N MET A 404 24.21 13.43 -14.51
CA MET A 404 23.84 14.32 -13.40
C MET A 404 24.66 13.97 -12.14
N LYS A 405 25.29 14.97 -11.52
CA LYS A 405 26.04 14.75 -10.28
C LYS A 405 25.09 14.28 -9.17
N GLY A 406 25.53 13.30 -8.38
CA GLY A 406 24.65 12.57 -7.47
C GLY A 406 24.04 13.43 -6.35
N LYS A 407 24.60 14.61 -6.06
CA LYS A 407 24.02 15.61 -5.15
C LYS A 407 22.75 16.25 -5.71
N ASP A 408 22.76 16.60 -7.01
CA ASP A 408 21.60 17.15 -7.71
C ASP A 408 20.54 16.08 -7.95
N ALA A 409 20.97 14.85 -8.32
CA ALA A 409 20.08 13.70 -8.38
C ALA A 409 19.40 13.44 -7.02
N TYR A 410 20.14 13.53 -5.91
CA TYR A 410 19.57 13.43 -4.58
C TYR A 410 18.61 14.58 -4.25
N ALA A 411 18.88 15.81 -4.71
CA ALA A 411 17.97 16.94 -4.52
C ALA A 411 16.63 16.74 -5.25
N GLU A 412 16.63 16.17 -6.47
CA GLU A 412 15.39 15.73 -7.15
C GLU A 412 14.67 14.65 -6.32
N ILE A 413 15.40 13.56 -5.98
CA ILE A 413 14.89 12.37 -5.27
C ILE A 413 14.27 12.73 -3.91
N LEU A 414 14.90 13.61 -3.13
CA LEU A 414 14.45 13.98 -1.78
C LEU A 414 13.00 14.46 -1.78
N SER A 415 12.64 15.26 -2.78
CA SER A 415 11.30 15.86 -2.91
C SER A 415 10.19 14.87 -3.25
N TYR A 416 10.52 13.66 -3.73
CA TYR A 416 9.58 12.54 -3.84
C TYR A 416 9.20 12.01 -2.46
N PHE A 417 10.18 11.79 -1.58
CA PHE A 417 9.93 11.22 -0.26
C PHE A 417 9.32 12.21 0.72
N THR A 418 9.81 13.44 0.73
CA THR A 418 9.34 14.48 1.65
C THR A 418 8.02 15.11 1.20
N THR A 419 7.76 15.22 -0.11
CA THR A 419 6.61 15.92 -0.70
C THR A 419 6.46 17.38 -0.26
N THR A 420 7.58 18.07 -0.02
CA THR A 420 7.64 19.44 0.51
C THR A 420 8.66 20.29 -0.26
N LYS A 421 8.91 21.53 0.20
CA LYS A 421 9.93 22.44 -0.34
C LYS A 421 11.27 22.37 0.41
N TYR A 422 11.47 21.36 1.27
CA TYR A 422 12.73 21.15 1.99
C TYR A 422 13.88 20.73 1.04
N THR A 423 15.08 21.28 1.24
CA THR A 423 16.28 20.96 0.44
C THR A 423 17.28 20.11 1.25
N PRO A 424 18.23 19.41 0.60
CA PRO A 424 19.30 18.69 1.31
C PRO A 424 20.18 19.59 2.20
N GLY A 425 20.36 20.84 1.76
CA GLY A 425 21.13 21.90 2.43
C GLY A 425 21.24 23.13 1.53
N LYS A 426 22.10 24.09 1.91
CA LYS A 426 22.37 25.33 1.15
C LYS A 426 22.70 25.04 -0.33
N TYR A 427 21.88 25.59 -1.23
CA TYR A 427 22.17 25.74 -2.65
C TYR A 427 22.71 27.15 -2.89
N ILE A 428 24.03 27.28 -3.05
CA ILE A 428 24.67 28.60 -3.25
C ILE A 428 24.31 29.20 -4.63
N LEU A 429 24.06 28.35 -5.64
CA LEU A 429 24.05 28.77 -7.05
C LEU A 429 22.81 29.57 -7.49
N ILE A 430 21.63 29.31 -6.91
CA ILE A 430 20.38 29.99 -7.30
C ILE A 430 20.21 31.32 -6.55
N ILE A 431 20.84 31.46 -5.37
CA ILE A 431 20.62 32.59 -4.46
C ILE A 431 21.20 33.89 -5.04
N LEU A 432 22.33 33.86 -5.75
CA LEU A 432 22.97 35.06 -6.33
C LEU A 432 22.09 35.78 -7.36
N LEU A 433 21.35 35.04 -8.20
CA LEU A 433 20.43 35.63 -9.19
C LEU A 433 19.12 36.18 -8.56
N HIS A 434 18.78 35.77 -7.33
CA HIS A 434 17.63 36.32 -6.59
C HIS A 434 18.03 37.47 -5.64
N TRP A 435 19.26 37.46 -5.12
CA TRP A 435 19.77 38.49 -4.20
C TRP A 435 19.85 39.88 -4.81
N LEU A 436 20.10 39.97 -6.12
CA LEU A 436 20.16 41.24 -6.85
C LEU A 436 18.79 41.93 -7.03
N LEU A 437 17.67 41.30 -6.66
CA LEU A 437 16.32 41.83 -6.94
C LEU A 437 15.39 41.98 -5.72
N ILE A 438 15.65 41.35 -4.56
CA ILE A 438 14.76 41.46 -3.39
C ILE A 438 15.53 41.61 -2.07
N VAL A 439 15.86 42.86 -1.71
CA VAL A 439 16.38 43.21 -0.38
C VAL A 439 15.24 43.69 0.53
N SER A 440 14.54 42.76 1.21
CA SER A 440 13.85 43.00 2.50
C SER A 440 13.00 41.81 3.03
N SER A 441 13.61 40.75 3.57
CA SER A 441 13.02 39.87 4.62
C SER A 441 13.98 38.76 5.10
N PRO A 442 14.37 38.70 6.39
CA PRO A 442 15.30 37.69 6.91
C PRO A 442 14.58 36.40 7.38
N THR A 443 14.07 35.58 6.46
CA THR A 443 13.35 34.31 6.77
C THR A 443 14.02 33.05 6.20
N PHE A 444 15.33 33.13 5.90
CA PHE A 444 16.00 32.24 4.93
C PHE A 444 16.88 31.09 5.52
N ILE A 445 16.49 30.48 6.65
CA ILE A 445 17.32 29.43 7.33
C ILE A 445 16.55 28.13 7.72
N LEU A 446 15.21 28.06 7.63
CA LEU A 446 14.47 26.91 8.20
C LEU A 446 14.43 25.62 7.35
N ASN A 447 14.56 25.70 6.02
CA ASN A 447 14.11 24.63 5.10
C ASN A 447 15.19 23.60 4.68
N GLU A 448 16.27 23.46 5.45
CA GLU A 448 17.37 22.51 5.17
C GLU A 448 17.24 21.23 6.01
N VAL A 449 17.16 20.07 5.36
CA VAL A 449 16.93 18.77 6.03
C VAL A 449 18.07 18.36 6.95
N HIS A 450 19.33 18.52 6.52
CA HIS A 450 20.49 18.13 7.32
C HIS A 450 20.56 18.90 8.64
N ASP A 451 20.46 20.22 8.54
CA ASP A 451 20.57 21.16 9.65
C ASP A 451 19.34 21.07 10.57
N LEU A 452 18.15 20.79 10.03
CA LEU A 452 16.96 20.41 10.81
C LEU A 452 17.19 19.10 11.59
N GLY A 453 17.83 18.11 10.96
CA GLY A 453 18.23 16.86 11.59
C GLY A 453 19.06 17.09 12.85
N TRP A 454 20.12 17.89 12.77
CA TRP A 454 20.94 18.24 13.92
C TRP A 454 20.16 18.97 15.02
N ARG A 455 19.33 19.97 14.67
CA ARG A 455 18.50 20.70 15.66
C ARG A 455 17.56 19.78 16.43
N GLN A 456 16.90 18.84 15.76
CA GLN A 456 16.04 17.86 16.42
C GLN A 456 16.86 16.83 17.22
N LEU A 457 17.99 16.38 16.68
CA LEU A 457 18.87 15.40 17.33
C LEU A 457 19.36 15.92 18.69
N THR A 458 19.90 17.14 18.76
CA THR A 458 20.32 17.77 20.03
C THR A 458 19.14 17.88 21.00
N ARG A 459 17.97 18.33 20.54
CA ARG A 459 16.77 18.50 21.38
C ARG A 459 16.25 17.20 21.99
N TYR A 460 16.21 16.11 21.22
CA TYR A 460 15.72 14.82 21.71
C TYR A 460 16.78 14.05 22.48
N HIS A 461 18.07 14.26 22.17
CA HIS A 461 19.19 13.69 22.92
C HIS A 461 19.28 14.24 24.35
N GLN A 462 19.14 15.56 24.55
CA GLN A 462 19.12 16.12 25.91
C GLN A 462 17.98 15.54 26.77
N GLN A 463 16.77 15.41 26.21
CA GLN A 463 15.66 14.77 26.91
C GLN A 463 15.96 13.31 27.28
N ALA A 464 16.70 12.57 26.44
CA ALA A 464 17.17 11.23 26.79
C ALA A 464 18.22 11.24 27.92
N VAL A 465 19.09 12.24 28.00
CA VAL A 465 20.03 12.45 29.12
C VAL A 465 19.29 12.75 30.42
N ASP A 466 18.26 13.59 30.38
CA ASP A 466 17.47 13.94 31.56
C ASP A 466 16.64 12.75 32.07
N ILE A 467 16.15 11.89 31.16
CA ILE A 467 15.53 10.61 31.52
C ILE A 467 16.57 9.63 32.10
N ALA A 468 17.81 9.60 31.58
CA ALA A 468 18.88 8.77 32.13
C ALA A 468 19.22 9.16 33.58
N LYS A 469 19.30 10.47 33.90
CA LYS A 469 19.42 10.97 35.29
C LYS A 469 18.27 10.44 36.15
N LYS A 470 17.02 10.59 35.69
CA LYS A 470 15.83 10.17 36.44
C LYS A 470 15.74 8.66 36.68
N ILE A 471 16.26 7.83 35.77
CA ILE A 471 16.26 6.36 35.92
C ILE A 471 17.43 5.87 36.79
N THR A 472 18.61 6.50 36.70
CA THR A 472 19.82 6.07 37.42
C THR A 472 19.99 6.72 38.80
N GLY A 473 19.27 7.81 39.08
CA GLY A 473 19.46 8.63 40.28
C GLY A 473 20.70 9.53 40.25
N GLN A 474 21.53 9.42 39.20
CA GLN A 474 22.80 10.14 39.10
C GLN A 474 22.60 11.61 38.73
N ARG A 475 23.37 12.48 39.38
CA ARG A 475 23.33 13.95 39.13
C ARG A 475 24.24 14.37 37.97
N ASN A 476 25.38 13.70 37.79
CA ASN A 476 26.33 13.97 36.70
C ASN A 476 25.81 13.34 35.38
N GLU A 477 25.86 14.10 34.28
CA GLU A 477 25.40 13.62 32.97
C GLU A 477 26.23 12.45 32.44
N SER A 478 27.56 12.48 32.62
CA SER A 478 28.45 11.43 32.12
C SER A 478 28.21 10.11 32.84
N GLU A 479 28.07 10.14 34.17
CA GLU A 479 27.76 8.99 35.01
C GLU A 479 26.37 8.43 34.70
N ALA A 480 25.34 9.29 34.65
CA ALA A 480 23.96 8.91 34.30
C ALA A 480 23.87 8.24 32.93
N VAL A 481 24.53 8.81 31.92
CA VAL A 481 24.55 8.27 30.55
C VAL A 481 25.38 6.99 30.47
N SER A 482 26.49 6.88 31.19
CA SER A 482 27.34 5.67 31.21
C SER A 482 26.61 4.49 31.86
N GLU A 483 26.03 4.69 33.05
CA GLU A 483 25.27 3.65 33.74
C GLU A 483 24.01 3.26 32.95
N PHE A 484 23.28 4.22 32.41
CA PHE A 484 22.09 3.90 31.61
C PHE A 484 22.47 3.19 30.29
N LYS A 485 23.59 3.54 29.65
CA LYS A 485 24.14 2.76 28.51
C LYS A 485 24.46 1.31 28.90
N ARG A 486 25.04 1.08 30.10
CA ARG A 486 25.31 -0.27 30.63
C ARG A 486 24.01 -1.07 30.77
N GLN A 487 22.99 -0.47 31.37
CA GLN A 487 21.67 -1.10 31.53
C GLN A 487 20.98 -1.37 30.18
N LEU A 488 20.99 -0.40 29.25
CA LEU A 488 20.34 -0.49 27.94
C LEU A 488 20.93 -1.56 27.00
N ASN A 489 22.24 -1.80 27.09
CA ASN A 489 22.92 -2.80 26.26
C ASN A 489 22.91 -4.20 26.89
N SER A 490 22.52 -4.31 28.17
CA SER A 490 22.22 -5.58 28.85
C SER A 490 20.84 -6.15 28.49
N PHE A 491 20.51 -7.32 29.05
CA PHE A 491 19.18 -7.94 28.93
C PHE A 491 18.15 -7.46 29.96
N ALA A 492 18.52 -6.54 30.88
CA ALA A 492 17.68 -6.15 32.02
C ALA A 492 16.24 -5.75 31.61
N PHE A 493 16.14 -4.90 30.58
CA PHE A 493 14.85 -4.38 30.08
C PHE A 493 14.16 -5.27 29.03
N CYS A 494 14.74 -6.39 28.63
CA CYS A 494 14.28 -7.23 27.50
C CYS A 494 13.59 -8.52 27.97
N ILE A 495 12.92 -9.23 27.07
CA ILE A 495 12.15 -10.44 27.39
C ILE A 495 13.10 -11.62 27.63
N ASN A 496 13.99 -11.91 26.67
CA ASN A 496 15.11 -12.83 26.93
C ASN A 496 16.09 -12.20 27.93
N LYS A 497 16.56 -13.01 28.88
CA LYS A 497 17.46 -12.58 29.98
C LYS A 497 18.93 -12.91 29.76
N GLN A 498 19.22 -13.66 28.71
CA GLN A 498 20.55 -14.09 28.29
C GLN A 498 20.60 -14.13 26.74
N PRO A 499 21.79 -14.26 26.12
CA PRO A 499 21.92 -14.54 24.70
C PRO A 499 21.22 -15.87 24.34
N PHE A 500 20.75 -15.99 23.09
CA PHE A 500 20.24 -17.26 22.57
C PHE A 500 21.40 -18.23 22.25
N PRO A 501 21.16 -19.57 22.27
CA PRO A 501 22.18 -20.56 21.92
C PRO A 501 22.77 -20.34 20.51
N VAL A 502 24.00 -20.82 20.29
CA VAL A 502 24.70 -20.67 19.00
C VAL A 502 23.93 -21.34 17.85
N ASN A 503 23.34 -22.51 18.08
CA ASN A 503 22.46 -23.19 17.11
C ASN A 503 21.12 -22.45 16.85
N GLU A 504 20.81 -21.40 17.61
CA GLU A 504 19.66 -20.51 17.38
C GLU A 504 20.07 -19.10 16.89
N SER A 505 21.37 -18.86 16.68
CA SER A 505 21.93 -17.54 16.30
C SER A 505 23.00 -17.58 15.21
N ASP A 506 23.51 -18.75 14.82
CA ASP A 506 24.47 -18.91 13.71
C ASP A 506 23.91 -18.48 12.35
N GLU A 507 24.79 -18.30 11.36
CA GLU A 507 24.42 -17.86 10.00
C GLU A 507 23.49 -18.83 9.24
N LYS A 508 23.33 -20.07 9.72
CA LYS A 508 22.44 -21.09 9.15
C LYS A 508 21.10 -21.17 9.91
N ALA A 509 20.92 -20.49 11.04
CA ALA A 509 19.68 -20.51 11.83
C ALA A 509 18.45 -20.09 11.02
N PHE A 510 18.58 -19.12 10.11
CA PHE A 510 17.49 -18.70 9.20
C PHE A 510 17.11 -19.74 8.14
N GLN A 511 17.97 -20.74 7.89
CA GLN A 511 17.69 -21.84 6.95
C GLN A 511 16.96 -23.00 7.65
N ARG A 512 17.21 -23.18 8.95
CA ARG A 512 16.50 -24.11 9.82
C ARG A 512 15.14 -23.52 10.23
N CYS A 513 15.17 -22.47 11.05
CA CYS A 513 14.02 -21.87 11.73
C CYS A 513 13.28 -20.88 10.82
N LYS A 514 12.65 -21.40 9.76
CA LYS A 514 12.07 -20.64 8.62
C LYS A 514 10.53 -20.44 8.69
N ASN A 515 9.88 -21.11 9.64
CA ASN A 515 8.45 -20.97 10.00
C ASN A 515 8.26 -21.50 11.44
N ASP A 516 7.05 -21.41 11.96
CA ASP A 516 6.71 -21.72 13.35
C ASP A 516 6.99 -23.19 13.72
N LYS A 517 6.64 -24.16 12.86
CA LYS A 517 6.87 -25.61 13.04
C LYS A 517 8.37 -25.94 13.07
N ASP A 518 9.15 -25.36 12.15
CA ASP A 518 10.60 -25.52 12.16
C ASP A 518 11.27 -24.76 13.32
N ALA A 519 10.68 -23.66 13.80
CA ALA A 519 11.21 -22.87 14.90
C ALA A 519 11.01 -23.54 16.26
N THR A 520 9.87 -24.19 16.52
CA THR A 520 9.70 -24.99 17.75
C THR A 520 10.67 -26.16 17.85
N ILE A 521 11.14 -26.69 16.70
CA ILE A 521 12.08 -27.82 16.64
C ILE A 521 13.53 -27.35 16.71
N TYR A 522 13.92 -26.36 15.89
CA TYR A 522 15.32 -25.98 15.69
C TYR A 522 15.74 -24.67 16.39
N CYS A 523 14.79 -23.86 16.88
CA CYS A 523 15.04 -22.65 17.67
C CYS A 523 14.06 -22.51 18.86
N PRO A 524 13.94 -23.52 19.75
CA PRO A 524 12.92 -23.55 20.80
C PRO A 524 13.04 -22.40 21.80
N GLN A 525 14.25 -21.96 22.17
CA GLN A 525 14.42 -20.88 23.16
C GLN A 525 14.00 -19.52 22.60
N ARG A 526 14.40 -19.23 21.35
CA ARG A 526 14.01 -18.05 20.58
C ARG A 526 12.52 -18.03 20.27
N TYR A 527 11.91 -19.18 19.99
CA TYR A 527 10.46 -19.29 19.80
C TYR A 527 9.68 -19.02 21.08
N ASN A 528 10.10 -19.60 22.22
CA ASN A 528 9.47 -19.33 23.52
C ASN A 528 9.54 -17.84 23.91
N ALA A 529 10.70 -17.18 23.71
CA ALA A 529 10.84 -15.74 23.94
C ALA A 529 9.93 -14.90 23.03
N MET A 530 9.68 -15.35 21.79
CA MET A 530 8.77 -14.69 20.86
C MET A 530 7.29 -14.82 21.26
N SER A 531 6.86 -15.95 21.82
CA SER A 531 5.49 -16.10 22.36
C SER A 531 5.16 -15.05 23.43
N HIS A 532 6.03 -14.91 24.42
CA HIS A 532 5.93 -13.90 25.47
C HIS A 532 5.93 -12.46 24.91
N TRP A 533 6.64 -12.22 23.80
CA TRP A 533 6.62 -10.93 23.11
C TRP A 533 5.26 -10.68 22.44
N MET A 534 4.71 -11.66 21.71
CA MET A 534 3.39 -11.54 21.09
C MET A 534 2.28 -11.24 22.12
N GLU A 535 2.33 -11.83 23.32
CA GLU A 535 1.41 -11.54 24.42
C GLU A 535 1.58 -10.11 24.97
N THR A 536 2.82 -9.67 25.15
CA THR A 536 3.15 -8.30 25.56
C THR A 536 2.59 -7.27 24.55
N VAL A 537 2.70 -7.54 23.25
CA VAL A 537 2.14 -6.70 22.18
C VAL A 537 0.61 -6.67 22.25
N ARG A 538 -0.07 -7.84 22.40
CA ARG A 538 -1.55 -7.93 22.51
C ARG A 538 -2.08 -7.10 23.68
N SER A 539 -1.43 -7.19 24.85
CA SER A 539 -1.78 -6.40 26.03
C SER A 539 -1.58 -4.90 25.78
N THR A 540 -0.43 -4.51 25.22
CA THR A 540 -0.09 -3.12 24.88
C THR A 540 -1.10 -2.51 23.90
N MET A 541 -1.43 -3.19 22.79
CA MET A 541 -2.44 -2.73 21.83
C MET A 541 -3.84 -2.57 22.45
N THR A 542 -4.19 -3.43 23.41
CA THR A 542 -5.49 -3.37 24.10
C THR A 542 -5.57 -2.14 25.00
N PHE A 543 -4.52 -1.84 25.76
CA PHE A 543 -4.43 -0.61 26.55
C PHE A 543 -4.48 0.65 25.68
N LEU A 544 -3.73 0.66 24.56
CA LEU A 544 -3.67 1.81 23.65
C LEU A 544 -5.04 2.20 23.09
N ARG A 545 -5.90 1.22 22.74
CA ARG A 545 -7.27 1.49 22.25
C ARG A 545 -8.10 2.35 23.21
N GLY A 546 -7.97 2.13 24.52
CA GLY A 546 -8.71 2.89 25.55
C GLY A 546 -8.34 4.38 25.61
N LYS A 547 -7.10 4.73 25.25
CA LYS A 547 -6.61 6.12 25.25
C LYS A 547 -7.11 6.95 24.07
N LEU A 548 -7.64 6.32 23.02
CA LEU A 548 -8.02 7.02 21.77
C LEU A 548 -9.33 7.81 21.88
N LEU A 549 -10.16 7.58 22.92
CA LEU A 549 -11.53 8.10 23.04
C LEU A 549 -11.65 9.63 22.95
N LYS A 550 -10.62 10.37 23.39
CA LYS A 550 -10.56 11.84 23.32
C LYS A 550 -9.92 12.37 22.03
N LEU A 551 -9.24 11.51 21.27
CA LEU A 551 -8.37 11.87 20.15
C LEU A 551 -8.97 11.55 18.78
N PHE A 552 -10.00 10.68 18.72
CA PHE A 552 -10.55 10.14 17.48
C PHE A 552 -12.07 9.89 17.56
N TYR A 553 -12.74 9.83 16.41
CA TYR A 553 -14.15 9.42 16.33
C TYR A 553 -14.30 7.90 16.29
N PHE A 554 -15.05 7.35 17.23
CA PHE A 554 -15.30 5.91 17.35
C PHE A 554 -16.50 5.42 16.53
N ASN A 555 -17.57 6.22 16.46
CA ASN A 555 -18.88 5.84 15.90
C ASN A 555 -19.44 6.93 14.96
N GLY A 556 -20.50 6.61 14.21
CA GLY A 556 -21.20 7.53 13.30
C GLY A 556 -20.47 7.84 11.99
N ASP A 557 -21.05 8.70 11.15
CA ASP A 557 -20.51 9.11 9.83
C ASP A 557 -19.09 9.73 9.91
N ARG A 558 -18.72 10.31 11.06
CA ARG A 558 -17.40 10.90 11.31
C ARG A 558 -16.33 9.89 11.80
N ARG A 559 -16.67 8.61 11.98
CA ARG A 559 -15.77 7.57 12.50
C ARG A 559 -14.40 7.54 11.79
N THR A 560 -13.32 7.46 12.57
CA THR A 560 -11.93 7.36 12.09
C THR A 560 -11.26 6.03 12.46
N ILE A 561 -11.72 5.34 13.52
CA ILE A 561 -11.09 4.09 14.00
C ILE A 561 -11.70 2.86 13.33
N PRO A 562 -10.91 2.01 12.63
CA PRO A 562 -11.41 0.79 12.01
C PRO A 562 -11.79 -0.28 13.04
N THR A 563 -12.77 -1.13 12.70
CA THR A 563 -13.13 -2.36 13.47
C THR A 563 -12.27 -3.57 13.07
N CYS A 564 -11.31 -3.36 12.17
CA CYS A 564 -10.47 -4.41 11.63
C CYS A 564 -9.55 -4.95 12.74
N PRO A 565 -9.39 -6.28 12.85
CA PRO A 565 -8.49 -6.88 13.81
C PRO A 565 -7.04 -6.76 13.31
N ASP A 566 -6.12 -6.76 14.28
CA ASP A 566 -4.67 -6.67 14.08
C ASP A 566 -4.00 -7.62 15.07
N GLU A 567 -3.12 -8.50 14.59
CA GLU A 567 -2.49 -9.58 15.37
C GLU A 567 -0.96 -9.51 15.26
N PRO A 568 -0.21 -9.70 16.37
CA PRO A 568 1.21 -9.93 16.29
C PRO A 568 1.54 -11.32 15.74
N VAL A 569 2.47 -11.37 14.79
CA VAL A 569 2.91 -12.57 14.07
C VAL A 569 4.43 -12.58 13.89
N ILE A 570 5.02 -13.76 13.68
CA ILE A 570 6.47 -13.89 13.58
C ILE A 570 6.97 -13.63 12.14
N SER A 571 7.99 -12.78 11.99
CA SER A 571 8.76 -12.59 10.76
C SER A 571 10.09 -13.35 10.82
N PHE A 572 10.13 -14.51 10.17
CA PHE A 572 11.33 -15.34 9.98
C PHE A 572 12.32 -14.79 8.91
N SER A 573 12.24 -13.51 8.56
CA SER A 573 13.17 -12.87 7.62
C SER A 573 14.42 -12.36 8.33
N ARG A 574 15.61 -12.88 7.97
CA ARG A 574 16.91 -12.43 8.52
C ARG A 574 17.23 -10.95 8.27
N TYR A 575 16.51 -10.31 7.35
CA TYR A 575 16.71 -8.90 6.97
C TYR A 575 15.78 -7.94 7.72
N VAL A 576 14.80 -8.45 8.47
CA VAL A 576 13.85 -7.63 9.25
C VAL A 576 14.35 -7.58 10.69
N GLY A 577 14.91 -6.43 11.10
CA GLY A 577 15.42 -6.18 12.46
C GLY A 577 14.51 -5.28 13.32
N VAL A 578 13.35 -4.88 12.81
CA VAL A 578 12.35 -4.02 13.47
C VAL A 578 10.96 -4.58 13.22
N ALA A 579 9.97 -4.17 14.01
CA ALA A 579 8.57 -4.50 13.72
C ALA A 579 8.10 -3.87 12.40
N THR A 580 7.06 -4.43 11.78
CA THR A 580 6.42 -3.85 10.57
C THR A 580 4.93 -4.21 10.45
N HIS A 581 4.10 -3.23 10.13
CA HIS A 581 2.68 -3.40 9.81
C HIS A 581 2.45 -3.98 8.41
N THR A 582 1.64 -5.03 8.29
CA THR A 582 1.05 -5.48 7.02
C THR A 582 -0.46 -5.19 7.02
N PRO A 583 -0.91 -4.29 6.14
CA PRO A 583 -2.28 -3.79 6.13
C PRO A 583 -3.21 -4.79 5.42
N SER A 584 -4.48 -4.90 5.84
CA SER A 584 -5.42 -5.97 5.45
C SER A 584 -5.96 -5.90 4.01
N VAL A 585 -6.88 -6.80 3.62
CA VAL A 585 -7.71 -6.61 2.41
C VAL A 585 -8.87 -5.65 2.73
N GLY A 586 -9.25 -4.78 1.79
CA GLY A 586 -10.10 -3.60 2.09
C GLY A 586 -11.55 -3.84 2.58
N ASP A 587 -11.96 -5.08 2.79
CA ASP A 587 -13.19 -5.48 3.48
C ASP A 587 -12.94 -6.08 4.88
N CYS A 588 -11.70 -6.01 5.36
CA CYS A 588 -11.19 -6.54 6.63
C CYS A 588 -11.51 -8.02 6.92
N ARG A 589 -11.77 -8.82 5.88
CA ARG A 589 -11.96 -10.29 5.97
C ARG A 589 -10.68 -11.09 6.25
N ARG A 590 -9.56 -10.41 6.47
CA ARG A 590 -8.30 -10.98 6.96
C ARG A 590 -7.76 -10.03 7.99
N THR A 591 -7.20 -10.54 9.07
CA THR A 591 -6.48 -9.74 10.06
C THR A 591 -5.35 -8.95 9.39
N ALA A 592 -5.16 -7.70 9.83
CA ALA A 592 -3.88 -7.01 9.69
C ALA A 592 -2.80 -7.73 10.52
N ARG A 593 -1.52 -7.38 10.31
CA ARG A 593 -0.41 -8.06 10.99
C ARG A 593 0.66 -7.10 11.47
N TYR A 594 0.92 -7.14 12.77
CA TYR A 594 2.10 -6.60 13.41
C TYR A 594 3.21 -7.67 13.34
N ASN A 595 4.09 -7.58 12.34
CA ASN A 595 5.16 -8.58 12.17
C ASN A 595 6.32 -8.28 13.12
N LEU A 596 6.68 -9.23 13.99
CA LEU A 596 7.80 -9.16 14.94
C LEU A 596 9.07 -9.83 14.37
N PRO A 597 10.27 -9.22 14.49
CA PRO A 597 11.50 -9.77 13.94
C PRO A 597 12.01 -10.97 14.77
N PHE A 598 12.11 -12.16 14.15
CA PHE A 598 12.58 -13.36 14.85
C PHE A 598 14.10 -13.36 15.13
N PHE A 599 14.89 -12.82 14.20
CA PHE A 599 16.35 -12.82 14.26
C PHE A 599 16.90 -11.49 14.80
N VAL A 600 16.68 -11.28 16.11
CA VAL A 600 17.27 -10.21 16.92
C VAL A 600 17.83 -10.78 18.23
N ASP A 601 18.86 -10.15 18.79
CA ASP A 601 19.56 -10.66 19.99
C ASP A 601 18.87 -10.27 21.30
N ARG A 602 18.22 -9.10 21.31
CA ARG A 602 17.49 -8.53 22.45
C ARG A 602 16.01 -8.35 22.06
N MET A 603 15.14 -9.28 22.46
CA MET A 603 13.71 -9.29 22.12
C MET A 603 12.86 -8.45 23.08
N GLY A 604 11.83 -7.78 22.56
CA GLY A 604 10.76 -7.15 23.35
C GLY A 604 11.23 -6.20 24.45
N CYS A 605 12.26 -5.40 24.19
CA CYS A 605 12.80 -4.48 25.20
C CYS A 605 11.77 -3.42 25.59
N LYS A 606 11.36 -3.44 26.87
CA LYS A 606 10.22 -2.72 27.46
C LYS A 606 10.16 -1.22 27.14
N TYR A 607 11.30 -0.59 26.90
CA TYR A 607 11.37 0.81 26.49
C TYR A 607 10.82 1.04 25.07
N MET A 608 11.20 0.23 24.07
CA MET A 608 10.72 0.42 22.69
C MET A 608 9.27 -0.04 22.46
N GLU A 609 8.80 -1.03 23.23
CA GLU A 609 7.53 -1.72 22.96
C GLU A 609 6.35 -0.76 22.78
N TRP A 610 6.15 0.16 23.73
CA TRP A 610 5.02 1.09 23.73
C TRP A 610 5.02 2.08 22.56
N THR A 611 6.19 2.63 22.19
CA THR A 611 6.28 3.54 21.02
C THR A 611 6.16 2.78 19.70
N THR A 612 6.64 1.53 19.64
CA THR A 612 6.54 0.68 18.45
C THR A 612 5.09 0.25 18.22
N ALA A 613 4.34 -0.10 19.27
CA ALA A 613 2.93 -0.44 19.16
C ALA A 613 2.04 0.77 18.80
N VAL A 614 2.41 1.97 19.24
CA VAL A 614 1.80 3.22 18.75
C VAL A 614 2.09 3.45 17.26
N HIS A 615 3.31 3.18 16.80
CA HIS A 615 3.74 3.39 15.41
C HIS A 615 3.11 2.39 14.42
N GLU A 616 3.23 1.09 14.67
CA GLU A 616 2.77 0.04 13.75
C GLU A 616 1.26 -0.20 13.85
N ALA A 617 0.71 -0.26 15.07
CA ALA A 617 -0.70 -0.51 15.29
C ALA A 617 -1.50 0.79 15.45
N VAL A 618 -1.84 1.17 16.69
CA VAL A 618 -2.84 2.22 16.96
C VAL A 618 -2.31 3.28 17.93
N PRO A 619 -2.46 4.59 17.62
CA PRO A 619 -3.14 5.18 16.47
C PRO A 619 -2.31 5.32 15.17
N GLY A 620 -1.17 4.64 15.04
CA GLY A 620 -0.28 4.69 13.86
C GLY A 620 -0.80 3.94 12.62
N HIS A 621 0.05 3.08 12.03
CA HIS A 621 -0.18 2.53 10.68
C HIS A 621 -1.46 1.69 10.55
N HIS A 622 -1.87 0.88 11.54
CA HIS A 622 -3.14 0.14 11.46
C HIS A 622 -4.34 1.09 11.37
N LEU A 623 -4.44 2.08 12.28
CA LEU A 623 -5.53 3.07 12.25
C LEU A 623 -5.51 3.85 10.93
N GLN A 624 -4.34 4.35 10.51
CA GLN A 624 -4.16 5.09 9.26
C GLN A 624 -4.66 4.30 8.05
N SER A 625 -4.15 3.08 7.89
CA SER A 625 -4.29 2.31 6.64
C SER A 625 -5.60 1.52 6.57
N GLU A 626 -6.05 0.94 7.67
CA GLU A 626 -7.33 0.22 7.72
C GLU A 626 -8.52 1.16 7.90
N GLY A 627 -8.36 2.25 8.65
CA GLY A 627 -9.36 3.33 8.72
C GLY A 627 -9.62 3.93 7.34
N TYR A 628 -8.56 4.21 6.57
CA TYR A 628 -8.73 4.66 5.18
C TYR A 628 -9.43 3.62 4.30
N LYS A 629 -9.04 2.35 4.32
CA LYS A 629 -9.67 1.33 3.44
C LYS A 629 -11.11 1.00 3.81
N ALA A 630 -11.40 0.81 5.10
CA ALA A 630 -12.68 0.29 5.56
C ALA A 630 -13.74 1.40 5.66
N ILE A 631 -13.35 2.63 5.99
CA ILE A 631 -14.29 3.73 6.28
C ILE A 631 -14.34 4.74 5.12
N PHE A 632 -13.18 5.28 4.71
CA PHE A 632 -13.14 6.41 3.77
C PHE A 632 -13.14 5.98 2.30
N GLN A 633 -12.34 4.98 1.94
CA GLN A 633 -12.19 4.53 0.56
C GLN A 633 -13.53 4.13 -0.11
N PRO A 634 -14.50 3.45 0.55
CA PRO A 634 -15.79 3.13 -0.08
C PRO A 634 -16.61 4.36 -0.45
N GLN A 635 -16.50 5.45 0.31
CA GLN A 635 -17.18 6.73 0.06
C GLN A 635 -16.57 7.45 -1.17
N ILE A 636 -15.27 7.27 -1.39
CA ILE A 636 -14.47 7.85 -2.49
C ILE A 636 -14.48 6.96 -3.75
N ALA A 637 -14.79 5.67 -3.60
CA ALA A 637 -14.71 4.66 -4.65
C ALA A 637 -15.68 4.75 -5.86
N PRO A 638 -16.80 5.51 -5.90
CA PRO A 638 -17.62 5.56 -7.12
C PRO A 638 -16.87 6.18 -8.33
N CYS A 639 -15.80 6.95 -8.12
CA CYS A 639 -15.02 7.57 -9.18
C CYS A 639 -13.74 6.77 -9.49
N PRO A 640 -13.62 6.13 -10.67
CA PRO A 640 -12.42 5.37 -11.02
C PRO A 640 -11.21 6.28 -11.19
N SER A 641 -10.25 6.20 -10.28
CA SER A 641 -8.96 6.90 -10.43
C SER A 641 -8.27 6.44 -11.72
N ILE A 642 -7.99 7.38 -12.62
CA ILE A 642 -7.38 7.09 -13.92
C ILE A 642 -5.91 6.65 -13.72
N LEU A 643 -5.27 7.17 -12.68
CA LEU A 643 -3.91 6.82 -12.23
C LEU A 643 -3.94 5.86 -11.04
N LYS A 644 -2.91 5.02 -10.92
CA LYS A 644 -2.63 4.25 -9.70
C LYS A 644 -1.55 4.99 -8.90
N PRO A 645 -1.88 5.66 -7.78
CA PRO A 645 -0.90 6.41 -7.00
C PRO A 645 0.14 5.50 -6.33
N SER A 646 1.37 5.99 -6.28
CA SER A 646 2.43 5.46 -5.43
C SER A 646 2.19 5.81 -3.95
N PRO A 647 2.61 4.97 -2.98
CA PRO A 647 2.45 5.29 -1.56
C PRO A 647 3.30 6.50 -1.14
N ILE A 648 2.66 7.55 -0.64
CA ILE A 648 3.34 8.76 -0.17
C ILE A 648 3.98 8.49 1.19
N MET A 649 5.30 8.34 1.23
CA MET A 649 6.02 7.92 2.44
C MET A 649 5.89 8.94 3.58
N ALA A 650 6.12 10.23 3.35
CA ALA A 650 6.04 11.22 4.43
C ALA A 650 4.61 11.42 4.99
N TYR A 651 3.56 11.00 4.28
CA TYR A 651 2.24 10.88 4.90
C TYR A 651 2.16 9.68 5.85
N LYS A 652 2.56 8.48 5.39
CA LYS A 652 2.40 7.22 6.15
C LYS A 652 3.32 7.17 7.37
N GLU A 653 4.61 7.42 7.12
CA GLU A 653 5.69 7.41 8.11
C GLU A 653 5.60 8.64 9.03
N GLY A 654 5.18 9.77 8.48
CA GLY A 654 4.90 10.99 9.23
C GLY A 654 3.71 10.86 10.17
N TRP A 655 2.60 10.25 9.73
CA TRP A 655 1.46 9.97 10.60
C TRP A 655 1.84 9.05 11.75
N ALA A 656 2.53 7.94 11.48
CA ALA A 656 2.92 6.99 12.53
C ALA A 656 3.95 7.58 13.51
N THR A 657 4.86 8.44 13.04
CA THR A 657 5.79 9.15 13.93
C THR A 657 5.10 10.30 14.68
N TYR A 658 4.12 10.99 14.09
CA TYR A 658 3.24 11.97 14.76
C TYR A 658 2.40 11.30 15.87
N ALA A 659 1.92 10.07 15.63
CA ALA A 659 1.24 9.24 16.62
C ALA A 659 2.14 8.95 17.84
N GLU A 660 3.41 8.56 17.62
CA GLU A 660 4.40 8.42 18.70
C GLU A 660 4.62 9.74 19.45
N HIS A 661 4.99 10.78 18.71
CA HIS A 661 5.27 12.10 19.24
C HIS A 661 4.93 13.18 18.21
N PRO A 662 4.11 14.18 18.55
CA PRO A 662 3.64 14.49 19.90
C PRO A 662 2.39 13.75 20.38
N LEU A 663 1.56 13.18 19.51
CA LEU A 663 0.16 12.85 19.86
C LEU A 663 0.01 12.02 21.14
N MET A 664 0.52 10.79 21.16
CA MET A 664 0.37 9.92 22.34
C MET A 664 1.26 10.35 23.51
N SER A 665 2.27 11.20 23.29
CA SER A 665 3.20 11.65 24.33
C SER A 665 2.84 12.97 25.01
N LEU A 666 2.02 13.82 24.38
CA LEU A 666 1.59 15.12 24.93
C LEU A 666 0.08 15.19 25.15
N ASP A 667 -0.73 14.61 24.27
CA ASP A 667 -2.21 14.66 24.33
C ASP A 667 -2.82 13.46 25.09
N SER A 668 -1.99 12.62 25.72
CA SER A 668 -2.44 11.47 26.51
C SER A 668 -1.53 11.21 27.72
N ASP A 669 -2.09 10.56 28.74
CA ASP A 669 -1.40 10.17 29.97
C ASP A 669 -0.55 8.88 29.85
N LEU A 670 -0.37 8.36 28.63
CA LEU A 670 0.28 7.07 28.35
C LEU A 670 1.69 6.91 28.92
N TYR A 671 2.42 8.02 29.04
CA TYR A 671 3.81 8.06 29.51
C TYR A 671 4.00 8.81 30.84
N THR A 672 2.91 9.28 31.45
CA THR A 672 2.92 9.93 32.77
C THR A 672 3.58 9.00 33.79
N GLU A 673 4.60 9.50 34.49
CA GLU A 673 5.40 8.75 35.49
C GLU A 673 6.09 7.47 34.97
N GLN A 674 6.16 7.26 33.65
CA GLN A 674 6.77 6.08 33.03
C GLN A 674 8.07 6.43 32.27
N PRO A 675 9.16 6.85 32.96
CA PRO A 675 10.37 7.38 32.31
C PRO A 675 11.01 6.39 31.33
N LEU A 676 11.02 5.09 31.66
CA LEU A 676 11.58 4.06 30.76
C LEU A 676 10.75 3.89 29.46
N ARG A 677 9.42 4.10 29.51
CA ARG A 677 8.58 4.10 28.29
C ARG A 677 8.77 5.39 27.49
N TYR A 678 8.88 6.53 28.17
CA TYR A 678 9.13 7.82 27.51
C TYR A 678 10.53 7.88 26.87
N TYR A 679 11.54 7.22 27.45
CA TYR A 679 12.83 6.99 26.80
C TYR A 679 12.68 6.27 25.46
N GLY A 680 11.75 5.31 25.34
CA GLY A 680 11.43 4.68 24.06
C GLY A 680 11.02 5.68 22.98
N VAL A 681 10.11 6.61 23.34
CA VAL A 681 9.69 7.71 22.45
C VAL A 681 10.90 8.58 22.09
N MET A 682 11.73 8.98 23.05
CA MET A 682 12.92 9.80 22.78
C MET A 682 13.95 9.06 21.91
N LYS A 683 14.23 7.78 22.15
CA LYS A 683 15.09 6.94 21.30
C LYS A 683 14.52 6.80 19.88
N SER A 684 13.19 6.68 19.76
CA SER A 684 12.52 6.72 18.46
C SER A 684 12.74 8.07 17.76
N GLN A 685 12.51 9.19 18.44
CA GLN A 685 12.72 10.54 17.89
C GLN A 685 14.19 10.80 17.49
N ILE A 686 15.16 10.41 18.32
CA ILE A 686 16.60 10.46 18.03
C ILE A 686 16.92 9.68 16.75
N TRP A 687 16.36 8.47 16.58
CA TRP A 687 16.52 7.68 15.34
C TRP A 687 15.96 8.42 14.13
N ARG A 688 14.76 9.00 14.21
CA ARG A 688 14.16 9.76 13.10
C ARG A 688 14.92 11.07 12.81
N ALA A 689 15.55 11.71 13.80
CA ALA A 689 16.44 12.86 13.59
C ALA A 689 17.78 12.45 12.94
N LEU A 690 18.40 11.37 13.41
CA LEU A 690 19.60 10.77 12.79
C LEU A 690 19.36 10.39 11.33
N ARG A 691 18.16 9.91 10.98
CA ARG A 691 17.79 9.66 9.58
C ARG A 691 17.88 10.91 8.71
N LEU A 692 17.51 12.10 9.22
CA LEU A 692 17.69 13.36 8.48
C LEU A 692 19.17 13.70 8.29
N VAL A 693 19.97 13.59 9.37
CA VAL A 693 21.42 13.88 9.36
C VAL A 693 22.19 12.96 8.43
N ILE A 694 21.97 11.65 8.53
CA ILE A 694 22.78 10.61 7.88
C ILE A 694 22.37 10.40 6.43
N ASP A 695 21.09 10.42 6.07
CA ASP A 695 20.64 10.26 4.68
C ASP A 695 21.16 11.43 3.83
N THR A 696 20.94 12.67 4.27
CA THR A 696 21.58 13.85 3.65
C THR A 696 23.11 13.83 3.76
N GLY A 697 23.66 13.20 4.80
CA GLY A 697 25.08 12.92 4.96
C GLY A 697 25.66 12.14 3.78
N LEU A 698 25.20 10.91 3.61
CA LEU A 698 25.65 9.93 2.60
C LEU A 698 25.41 10.41 1.15
N HIS A 699 24.30 11.14 0.93
CA HIS A 699 23.86 11.49 -0.42
C HIS A 699 24.11 12.95 -0.83
N TYR A 700 24.42 13.87 0.09
CA TYR A 700 24.69 15.29 -0.23
C TYR A 700 25.92 15.88 0.47
N LYS A 701 26.19 15.56 1.74
CA LYS A 701 27.33 16.13 2.50
C LYS A 701 28.63 15.31 2.41
N ASN A 702 28.63 14.18 1.68
CA ASN A 702 29.76 13.25 1.47
C ASN A 702 30.21 12.47 2.73
N MET A 703 29.32 12.26 3.69
CA MET A 703 29.58 11.43 4.88
C MET A 703 29.91 9.98 4.47
N SER A 704 30.92 9.40 5.10
CA SER A 704 31.27 7.98 4.98
C SER A 704 30.39 7.09 5.85
N ARG A 705 30.35 5.79 5.52
CA ARG A 705 29.64 4.74 6.28
C ARG A 705 30.15 4.65 7.71
N ASP A 706 31.43 4.85 7.97
CA ASP A 706 32.02 4.75 9.31
C ASP A 706 31.73 5.98 10.18
N GLU A 707 31.72 7.19 9.61
CA GLU A 707 31.18 8.39 10.29
C GLU A 707 29.70 8.19 10.62
N ALA A 708 28.90 7.72 9.66
CA ALA A 708 27.48 7.45 9.86
C ALA A 708 27.22 6.41 10.96
N LEU A 709 27.98 5.31 10.98
CA LEU A 709 27.95 4.30 12.04
C LEU A 709 28.35 4.87 13.41
N THR A 710 29.35 5.76 13.44
CA THR A 710 29.88 6.36 14.68
C THR A 710 28.87 7.34 15.28
N ILE A 711 28.35 8.28 14.47
CA ILE A 711 27.31 9.24 14.87
C ILE A 711 26.07 8.47 15.35
N PHE A 712 25.63 7.43 14.64
CA PHE A 712 24.45 6.66 15.04
C PHE A 712 24.63 6.03 16.43
N ARG A 713 25.75 5.35 16.70
CA ARG A 713 26.06 4.75 18.02
C ARG A 713 26.12 5.80 19.13
N GLN A 714 26.78 6.94 18.87
CA GLN A 714 26.97 8.03 19.84
C GLN A 714 25.65 8.53 20.44
N TYR A 715 24.65 8.75 19.58
CA TYR A 715 23.36 9.33 19.98
C TYR A 715 22.28 8.31 20.34
N MET A 716 22.27 7.10 19.73
CA MET A 716 21.23 6.07 19.99
C MET A 716 21.52 5.16 21.18
N TRP A 717 22.75 5.20 21.72
CA TRP A 717 23.20 4.40 22.86
C TRP A 717 23.01 2.89 22.65
N ASP A 718 23.14 2.47 21.39
CA ASP A 718 22.93 1.12 20.92
C ASP A 718 24.16 0.65 20.16
N ASN A 719 24.46 -0.65 20.27
CA ASN A 719 25.60 -1.31 19.64
C ASN A 719 25.19 -2.47 18.71
N SER A 720 23.88 -2.72 18.56
CA SER A 720 23.35 -3.87 17.81
C SER A 720 23.54 -3.79 16.29
N ASP A 721 23.37 -4.94 15.63
CA ASP A 721 23.48 -5.08 14.18
C ASP A 721 22.42 -4.28 13.39
N ILE A 722 21.33 -3.87 14.07
CA ILE A 722 20.26 -3.00 13.55
C ILE A 722 20.86 -1.71 12.97
N ILE A 723 21.90 -1.16 13.58
CA ILE A 723 22.57 0.04 13.08
C ILE A 723 23.17 -0.22 11.70
N ARG A 724 23.91 -1.33 11.52
CA ARG A 724 24.50 -1.70 10.21
C ARG A 724 23.41 -1.91 9.17
N LYS A 725 22.32 -2.62 9.52
CA LYS A 725 21.15 -2.84 8.65
C LYS A 725 20.52 -1.52 8.21
N GLU A 726 20.40 -0.54 9.11
CA GLU A 726 19.85 0.79 8.83
C GLU A 726 20.75 1.66 7.95
N ILE A 727 22.06 1.79 8.24
CA ILE A 727 22.97 2.57 7.37
C ILE A 727 22.93 2.03 5.95
N SER A 728 23.00 0.70 5.80
CA SER A 728 22.83 0.03 4.52
C SER A 728 21.49 0.30 3.83
N ARG A 729 20.37 0.35 4.57
CA ARG A 729 19.06 0.73 4.03
C ARG A 729 19.08 2.16 3.48
N TYR A 730 19.75 3.10 4.16
CA TYR A 730 19.85 4.48 3.72
C TYR A 730 20.65 4.57 2.41
N GLN A 731 21.84 3.95 2.35
CA GLN A 731 22.65 3.87 1.13
C GLN A 731 21.87 3.29 -0.06
N ALA A 732 21.07 2.26 0.18
CA ALA A 732 20.26 1.58 -0.84
C ALA A 732 18.95 2.32 -1.22
N TRP A 733 18.45 3.25 -0.39
CA TRP A 733 17.17 3.93 -0.62
C TRP A 733 17.23 5.47 -0.34
N PRO A 734 18.06 6.22 -1.09
CA PRO A 734 18.36 7.64 -0.82
C PRO A 734 17.11 8.50 -0.63
N GLY A 735 16.97 9.17 0.51
CA GLY A 735 15.88 10.09 0.82
C GLY A 735 14.70 9.46 1.55
N GLN A 736 14.51 8.13 1.49
CA GLN A 736 13.37 7.48 2.16
C GLN A 736 13.44 7.65 3.68
N ALA A 737 14.64 7.66 4.27
CA ALA A 737 14.82 7.80 5.70
C ALA A 737 14.37 9.19 6.20
N THR A 738 14.38 10.21 5.35
CA THR A 738 13.95 11.57 5.73
C THR A 738 12.44 11.71 5.93
N SER A 739 11.65 10.82 5.31
CA SER A 739 10.18 10.94 5.24
C SER A 739 9.47 10.89 6.60
N TYR A 740 10.01 10.15 7.58
CA TYR A 740 9.46 10.00 8.92
C TYR A 740 9.34 11.36 9.65
N MET A 741 10.46 12.04 9.89
CA MET A 741 10.47 13.29 10.68
C MET A 741 9.96 14.50 9.89
N ILE A 742 10.21 14.59 8.58
CA ILE A 742 9.63 15.68 7.77
C ILE A 742 8.09 15.55 7.75
N GLY A 743 7.58 14.32 7.62
CA GLY A 743 6.14 14.06 7.67
C GLY A 743 5.51 14.40 9.01
N GLN A 744 6.13 13.94 10.10
CA GLN A 744 5.74 14.26 11.48
C GLN A 744 5.68 15.77 11.72
N LEU A 745 6.74 16.50 11.38
CA LEU A 745 6.87 17.93 11.63
C LEU A 745 5.87 18.75 10.79
N GLU A 746 5.58 18.34 9.55
CA GLU A 746 4.57 19.00 8.72
C GLU A 746 3.14 18.72 9.19
N ILE A 747 2.82 17.50 9.64
CA ILE A 747 1.52 17.19 10.27
C ILE A 747 1.36 17.99 11.57
N TRP A 748 2.43 18.11 12.37
CA TRP A 748 2.43 18.95 13.57
C TRP A 748 2.28 20.44 13.26
N ARG A 749 2.95 20.94 12.22
CA ARG A 749 2.78 22.31 11.73
C ARG A 749 1.34 22.58 11.27
N MET A 750 0.76 21.67 10.47
CA MET A 750 -0.64 21.74 10.03
C MET A 750 -1.62 21.74 11.23
N ARG A 751 -1.36 20.94 12.27
CA ARG A 751 -2.13 20.97 13.52
C ARG A 751 -2.02 22.33 14.20
N ASN A 752 -0.80 22.76 14.53
CA ASN A 752 -0.57 23.97 15.32
C ASN A 752 -1.11 25.23 14.61
N GLU A 753 -0.99 25.31 13.28
CA GLU A 753 -1.60 26.38 12.48
C GLU A 753 -3.13 26.32 12.50
N SER A 754 -3.74 25.12 12.52
CA SER A 754 -5.20 24.96 12.64
C SER A 754 -5.71 25.33 14.04
N GLU A 755 -5.02 24.86 15.08
CA GLU A 755 -5.32 25.10 16.49
C GLU A 755 -5.23 26.60 16.82
N ALA A 756 -4.14 27.26 16.39
CA ALA A 756 -3.99 28.72 16.52
C ALA A 756 -4.98 29.53 15.66
N SER A 757 -5.44 29.00 14.51
CA SER A 757 -6.41 29.70 13.65
C SER A 757 -7.85 29.58 14.14
N LEU A 758 -8.21 28.46 14.80
CA LEU A 758 -9.58 28.17 15.24
C LEU A 758 -9.83 28.48 16.72
N GLY A 759 -8.79 28.50 17.56
CA GLY A 759 -8.91 28.79 18.98
C GLY A 759 -9.89 27.83 19.67
N SER A 760 -10.90 28.37 20.36
CA SER A 760 -11.94 27.57 21.02
C SER A 760 -12.84 26.76 20.07
N LYS A 761 -12.77 27.00 18.75
CA LYS A 761 -13.45 26.18 17.73
C LYS A 761 -12.60 24.99 17.23
N TYR A 762 -11.41 24.76 17.78
CA TYR A 762 -10.55 23.64 17.37
C TYR A 762 -10.95 22.34 18.06
N ASP A 763 -11.19 21.29 17.27
CA ASP A 763 -11.22 19.90 17.75
C ASP A 763 -10.12 19.07 17.07
N ILE A 764 -9.36 18.34 17.87
CA ILE A 764 -8.30 17.42 17.41
C ILE A 764 -8.88 16.23 16.63
N ARG A 765 -10.10 15.78 16.98
CA ARG A 765 -10.81 14.68 16.32
C ARG A 765 -11.19 15.07 14.89
N ASP A 766 -11.61 16.31 14.70
CA ASP A 766 -11.94 16.89 13.39
C ASP A 766 -10.68 17.10 12.54
N PHE A 767 -9.57 17.59 13.14
CA PHE A 767 -8.27 17.65 12.45
C PHE A 767 -7.83 16.25 11.98
N HIS A 768 -7.89 15.24 12.84
CA HIS A 768 -7.56 13.85 12.48
C HIS A 768 -8.50 13.29 11.40
N TYR A 769 -9.81 13.58 11.45
CA TYR A 769 -10.75 13.22 10.39
C TYR A 769 -10.35 13.82 9.03
N HIS A 770 -10.01 15.11 8.99
CA HIS A 770 -9.58 15.76 7.75
C HIS A 770 -8.24 15.23 7.21
N VAL A 771 -7.28 14.85 8.07
CA VAL A 771 -6.02 14.22 7.64
C VAL A 771 -6.21 12.77 7.15
N LEU A 772 -7.01 11.97 7.85
CA LEU A 772 -7.20 10.54 7.56
C LEU A 772 -8.11 10.29 6.35
N SER A 773 -9.15 11.11 6.17
CA SER A 773 -10.13 10.97 5.07
C SER A 773 -9.53 11.15 3.67
N GLN A 774 -8.41 11.86 3.55
CA GLN A 774 -7.72 12.02 2.27
C GLN A 774 -6.86 10.80 1.89
N GLY A 775 -6.46 9.98 2.87
CA GLY A 775 -5.53 8.88 2.67
C GLY A 775 -4.14 9.36 2.21
N SER A 776 -3.39 8.46 1.57
CA SER A 776 -2.00 8.71 1.17
C SER A 776 -1.90 9.71 0.01
N MET A 777 -1.78 10.99 0.38
CA MET A 777 -1.65 12.16 -0.50
C MET A 777 -0.37 12.96 -0.14
N PRO A 778 0.20 13.75 -1.07
CA PRO A 778 1.33 14.64 -0.79
C PRO A 778 1.03 15.61 0.36
N LEU A 779 2.02 15.92 1.20
CA LEU A 779 1.82 16.80 2.37
C LEU A 779 1.37 18.20 1.99
N TRP A 780 1.86 18.75 0.87
CA TRP A 780 1.41 20.04 0.35
C TRP A 780 -0.10 20.06 -0.02
N PHE A 781 -0.65 18.93 -0.46
CA PHE A 781 -2.09 18.80 -0.75
C PHE A 781 -2.91 18.73 0.55
N LEU A 782 -2.36 18.12 1.59
CA LEU A 782 -3.00 18.04 2.91
C LEU A 782 -3.00 19.40 3.60
N ASP A 783 -1.90 20.17 3.52
CA ASP A 783 -1.83 21.55 4.01
C ASP A 783 -2.86 22.44 3.31
N GLU A 784 -2.99 22.32 1.98
CA GLU A 784 -4.04 23.00 1.21
C GLU A 784 -5.45 22.56 1.64
N HIS A 785 -5.69 21.26 1.81
CA HIS A 785 -6.98 20.72 2.23
C HIS A 785 -7.40 21.26 3.61
N ILE A 786 -6.50 21.15 4.59
CA ILE A 786 -6.71 21.63 5.96
C ILE A 786 -7.02 23.14 5.97
N LYS A 787 -6.20 23.96 5.29
CA LYS A 787 -6.38 25.42 5.26
C LYS A 787 -7.64 25.85 4.52
N LYS A 788 -7.89 25.31 3.32
CA LYS A 788 -8.98 25.79 2.44
C LYS A 788 -10.34 25.16 2.76
N PHE A 789 -10.40 23.97 3.36
CA PHE A 789 -11.66 23.21 3.54
C PHE A 789 -12.01 22.89 4.99
N TYR A 790 -11.04 22.65 5.89
CA TYR A 790 -11.32 22.55 7.34
C TYR A 790 -11.37 23.95 7.97
N VAL A 791 -10.21 24.58 8.15
CA VAL A 791 -10.06 25.85 8.89
C VAL A 791 -10.95 26.95 8.33
N ARG A 792 -10.93 27.18 7.01
CA ARG A 792 -11.75 28.20 6.37
C ARG A 792 -13.26 27.95 6.52
N CYS A 793 -13.70 26.69 6.56
CA CYS A 793 -15.12 26.36 6.74
C CYS A 793 -15.59 26.74 8.15
N VAL A 794 -14.86 26.30 9.18
CA VAL A 794 -15.19 26.56 10.60
C VAL A 794 -15.12 28.06 10.94
N LEU A 795 -14.22 28.81 10.30
CA LEU A 795 -14.17 30.27 10.40
C LEU A 795 -15.31 30.99 9.65
N SER A 796 -15.79 30.44 8.54
CA SER A 796 -16.83 31.08 7.70
C SER A 796 -18.25 31.03 8.28
N ARG A 797 -18.47 30.23 9.34
CA ARG A 797 -19.78 30.03 9.96
C ARG A 797 -19.84 30.62 11.37
N ALA A 798 -20.92 31.34 11.65
CA ALA A 798 -21.01 32.24 12.80
C ALA A 798 -21.52 31.59 14.10
N SER A 799 -22.24 30.46 14.01
CA SER A 799 -22.77 29.70 15.16
C SER A 799 -22.04 28.38 15.36
N GLU A 800 -22.14 27.82 16.57
CA GLU A 800 -21.53 26.52 16.94
C GLU A 800 -22.28 25.35 16.27
N ASP A 801 -23.60 25.48 16.14
CA ASP A 801 -24.54 24.51 15.55
C ASP A 801 -24.29 24.23 14.04
N ASP A 802 -23.61 25.14 13.34
CA ASP A 802 -23.34 25.03 11.90
C ASP A 802 -21.96 24.37 11.60
N SER A 803 -21.23 23.96 12.65
CA SER A 803 -19.92 23.29 12.56
C SER A 803 -19.99 21.90 11.92
N GLU A 804 -21.04 21.13 12.18
CA GLU A 804 -21.23 19.77 11.62
C GLU A 804 -21.20 19.77 10.08
N ARG A 805 -21.64 20.86 9.45
CA ARG A 805 -21.64 21.02 7.98
C ARG A 805 -20.26 21.27 7.37
N CYS A 806 -19.18 21.26 8.14
CA CYS A 806 -17.80 21.23 7.61
C CYS A 806 -17.31 19.79 7.31
N PHE A 807 -18.07 18.79 7.77
CA PHE A 807 -17.81 17.37 7.51
C PHE A 807 -18.82 16.85 6.47
N GLY A 808 -18.42 15.85 5.68
CA GLY A 808 -19.36 15.06 4.89
C GLY A 808 -19.95 15.68 3.61
N ASP A 809 -19.51 16.85 3.11
CA ASP A 809 -19.91 17.35 1.77
C ASP A 809 -19.20 16.61 0.62
N PHE A 810 -19.24 15.27 0.69
CA PHE A 810 -18.92 14.36 -0.42
C PHE A 810 -20.10 14.35 -1.40
N ASP A 811 -20.27 15.42 -2.17
CA ASP A 811 -21.29 15.56 -3.24
C ASP A 811 -22.75 15.36 -2.74
N LYS A 812 -23.08 15.83 -1.53
CA LYS A 812 -24.43 15.70 -0.93
C LYS A 812 -25.42 16.82 -1.32
N ARG A 813 -24.97 17.90 -1.98
CA ARG A 813 -25.83 19.02 -2.43
C ARG A 813 -26.72 18.64 -3.64
N GLY A 814 -27.80 17.90 -3.37
CA GLY A 814 -28.73 17.46 -4.41
C GLY A 814 -30.11 16.95 -3.94
N PHE A 815 -30.49 17.15 -2.67
CA PHE A 815 -31.85 16.81 -2.20
C PHE A 815 -32.37 17.84 -1.18
N SER A 816 -33.64 18.21 -1.31
CA SER A 816 -34.37 19.05 -0.37
C SER A 816 -34.90 18.25 0.83
N SER A 817 -35.24 18.95 1.90
CA SER A 817 -35.85 18.39 3.12
C SER A 817 -37.17 17.65 2.84
N GLY A 818 -37.31 16.43 3.36
CA GLY A 818 -38.60 15.74 3.38
C GLY A 818 -38.54 14.22 3.60
N LEU A 819 -38.45 13.78 4.87
CA LEU A 819 -39.41 12.84 5.44
C LEU A 819 -39.31 12.80 6.98
N GLN A 820 -40.39 12.36 7.63
CA GLN A 820 -40.61 12.47 9.07
C GLN A 820 -39.84 11.44 9.91
N THR A 821 -39.64 11.81 11.18
CA THR A 821 -39.32 10.91 12.28
C THR A 821 -40.48 9.96 12.59
N SER A 822 -40.21 8.65 12.76
CA SER A 822 -41.07 7.78 13.56
C SER A 822 -40.37 6.48 13.98
N LYS A 823 -40.53 6.10 15.26
CA LYS A 823 -40.41 4.75 15.84
C LYS A 823 -39.09 3.97 15.60
N MET A 824 -38.23 3.97 16.62
CA MET A 824 -37.88 2.75 17.37
C MET A 824 -37.09 3.13 18.63
N ALA A 825 -37.80 3.28 19.75
CA ALA A 825 -37.23 3.56 21.07
C ALA A 825 -38.22 3.15 22.16
N GLU A 826 -38.09 1.92 22.66
CA GLU A 826 -38.66 1.39 23.92
C GLU A 826 -38.12 -0.03 24.13
N ILE A 827 -38.22 -0.56 25.35
CA ILE A 827 -37.58 -1.81 25.83
C ILE A 827 -36.04 -1.70 25.87
N GLU A 828 -35.37 -1.69 27.03
CA GLU A 828 -35.86 -1.80 28.42
C GLU A 828 -34.91 -1.08 29.39
N ALA A 829 -35.41 -0.66 30.55
CA ALA A 829 -34.59 -0.01 31.59
C ALA A 829 -34.97 -0.52 32.99
N GLY A 830 -33.99 -1.14 33.65
CA GLY A 830 -34.06 -1.66 35.01
C GLY A 830 -32.81 -2.50 35.28
N GLN A 831 -32.22 -2.52 36.48
CA GLN A 831 -32.66 -1.95 37.76
C GLN A 831 -31.66 -0.92 38.28
N ALA A 832 -32.10 -0.04 39.18
CA ALA A 832 -31.25 0.90 39.91
C ALA A 832 -31.23 0.56 41.41
N LEU A 833 -30.07 0.76 42.05
CA LEU A 833 -29.93 0.86 43.50
C LEU A 833 -29.10 2.10 43.85
N SER A 834 -29.36 2.69 45.02
CA SER A 834 -28.96 4.04 45.42
C SER A 834 -28.98 4.18 46.96
N PRO A 835 -28.63 5.34 47.56
CA PRO A 835 -27.44 6.16 47.35
C PRO A 835 -26.73 6.54 48.68
N GLY A 836 -25.56 7.20 48.60
CA GLY A 836 -24.90 7.89 49.72
C GLY A 836 -23.43 8.20 49.41
N SER A 837 -22.81 9.29 49.86
CA SER A 837 -23.29 10.42 50.68
C SER A 837 -22.69 11.77 50.18
N SER A 838 -22.76 12.83 50.99
CA SER A 838 -22.16 14.16 50.77
C SER A 838 -20.60 14.10 50.76
N ASP A 839 -19.84 15.11 50.32
CA ASP A 839 -19.83 16.52 50.77
C ASP A 839 -19.58 17.61 49.70
N LYS A 840 -19.94 18.85 50.06
CA LYS A 840 -19.55 20.11 49.40
C LYS A 840 -18.74 20.96 50.38
N ILE A 841 -17.63 21.56 49.92
CA ILE A 841 -16.93 22.65 50.64
C ILE A 841 -16.56 23.77 49.62
N GLN A 842 -16.75 25.04 50.02
CA GLN A 842 -16.38 26.29 49.31
C GLN A 842 -14.96 26.73 49.76
N TYR A 843 -14.21 27.72 49.25
CA TYR A 843 -14.42 29.02 48.55
C TYR A 843 -13.33 29.14 47.41
N GLU A 844 -13.41 29.99 46.36
CA GLU A 844 -13.10 31.45 46.32
C GLU A 844 -11.76 31.86 47.01
N SER A 845 -10.90 32.80 46.56
CA SER A 845 -10.86 33.79 45.44
C SER A 845 -9.36 34.25 45.23
N ALA A 846 -8.88 35.34 44.57
CA ALA A 846 -9.43 36.52 43.88
C ALA A 846 -8.47 37.21 42.85
N THR A 847 -8.80 37.20 41.55
CA THR A 847 -8.82 38.38 40.62
C THR A 847 -7.59 39.26 40.20
N LYS A 848 -7.57 39.60 38.88
CA LYS A 848 -7.37 40.94 38.22
C LYS A 848 -6.00 41.67 38.15
N LYS A 849 -5.63 42.10 36.92
CA LYS A 849 -5.51 43.53 36.43
C LYS A 849 -5.26 43.58 34.89
N ARG A 850 -6.15 44.18 34.07
CA ARG A 850 -6.16 45.56 33.45
C ARG A 850 -5.19 45.77 32.25
N HIS A 851 -5.67 45.98 31.01
CA HIS A 851 -6.02 47.28 30.32
C HIS A 851 -4.79 48.05 29.72
N LYS A 852 -4.82 48.87 28.64
CA LYS A 852 -5.87 49.47 27.77
C LYS A 852 -5.29 49.97 26.39
N LEU A 853 -6.04 50.83 25.67
CA LEU A 853 -5.72 51.61 24.43
C LEU A 853 -5.82 50.83 23.09
N PHE A 854 -6.17 51.43 21.93
CA PHE A 854 -6.36 52.85 21.53
C PHE A 854 -7.63 53.04 20.64
N ARG A 855 -8.09 54.29 20.39
CA ARG A 855 -9.13 54.63 19.39
C ARG A 855 -8.94 56.05 18.82
N VAL A 856 -9.56 56.31 17.65
CA VAL A 856 -9.90 57.61 17.01
C VAL A 856 -8.92 58.18 15.97
N LYS A 857 -9.37 58.19 14.71
CA LYS A 857 -9.63 59.42 13.93
C LYS A 857 -10.72 59.17 12.85
N ARG A 858 -11.98 59.46 13.18
CA ARG A 858 -13.08 59.54 12.20
C ARG A 858 -13.00 60.88 11.47
N LYS A 859 -12.69 60.88 10.16
CA LYS A 859 -13.14 61.91 9.19
C LYS A 859 -12.97 61.42 7.73
N THR A 860 -11.87 60.73 7.40
CA THR A 860 -11.61 60.17 6.05
C THR A 860 -12.63 59.12 5.61
N ALA A 861 -13.14 58.30 6.53
CA ALA A 861 -14.05 57.20 6.23
C ALA A 861 -15.39 57.64 5.59
N PHE A 862 -15.84 58.87 5.83
CA PHE A 862 -17.14 59.34 5.33
C PHE A 862 -17.09 59.66 3.82
N VAL A 863 -15.97 60.20 3.33
CA VAL A 863 -15.74 60.48 1.90
C VAL A 863 -15.63 59.17 1.11
N ILE A 864 -14.93 58.18 1.68
CA ILE A 864 -14.80 56.84 1.09
C ILE A 864 -16.16 56.13 1.01
N ALA A 865 -16.98 56.21 2.06
CA ALA A 865 -18.33 55.66 2.05
C ALA A 865 -19.24 56.30 0.98
N ALA A 866 -19.16 57.62 0.79
CA ALA A 866 -19.91 58.33 -0.24
C ALA A 866 -19.51 57.88 -1.67
N LEU A 867 -18.20 57.77 -1.95
CA LEU A 867 -17.70 57.27 -3.24
C LEU A 867 -18.13 55.83 -3.54
N ILE A 868 -18.12 54.95 -2.53
CA ILE A 868 -18.59 53.57 -2.65
C ILE A 868 -20.10 53.52 -2.95
N ALA A 869 -20.91 54.39 -2.31
CA ALA A 869 -22.35 54.47 -2.57
C ALA A 869 -22.65 54.91 -4.02
N VAL A 870 -21.95 55.92 -4.55
CA VAL A 870 -22.10 56.39 -5.93
C VAL A 870 -21.71 55.31 -6.94
N LEU A 871 -20.58 54.61 -6.72
CA LEU A 871 -20.18 53.49 -7.57
C LEU A 871 -21.20 52.34 -7.53
N GLY A 872 -21.71 52.00 -6.35
CA GLY A 872 -22.77 50.98 -6.20
C GLY A 872 -24.04 51.32 -6.97
N PHE A 873 -24.45 52.59 -6.98
CA PHE A 873 -25.63 53.06 -7.72
C PHE A 873 -25.43 52.98 -9.24
N ILE A 874 -24.23 53.32 -9.74
CA ILE A 874 -23.87 53.16 -11.16
C ILE A 874 -23.94 51.68 -11.58
N PHE A 875 -23.37 50.76 -10.81
CA PHE A 875 -23.46 49.33 -11.10
C PHE A 875 -24.89 48.78 -11.03
N PHE A 876 -25.74 49.31 -10.13
CA PHE A 876 -27.15 48.94 -10.05
C PHE A 876 -27.93 49.34 -11.32
N ILE A 877 -27.72 50.56 -11.84
CA ILE A 877 -28.34 51.01 -13.10
C ILE A 877 -27.87 50.16 -14.28
N ILE A 878 -26.57 49.85 -14.37
CA ILE A 878 -26.02 48.96 -15.42
C ILE A 878 -26.67 47.57 -15.36
N GLY A 879 -26.84 47.00 -14.16
CA GLY A 879 -27.54 45.73 -13.97
C GLY A 879 -29.00 45.75 -14.43
N LEU A 880 -29.72 46.85 -14.15
CA LEU A 880 -31.10 47.06 -14.60
C LEU A 880 -31.21 47.16 -16.13
N VAL A 881 -30.32 47.92 -16.78
CA VAL A 881 -30.29 48.06 -18.25
C VAL A 881 -29.99 46.71 -18.93
N LEU A 882 -29.14 45.86 -18.34
CA LEU A 882 -28.86 44.52 -18.85
C LEU A 882 -30.04 43.54 -18.63
N LEU A 883 -30.77 43.66 -17.52
CA LEU A 883 -31.95 42.82 -17.22
C LEU A 883 -33.14 43.11 -18.13
N VAL A 884 -33.34 44.36 -18.56
CA VAL A 884 -34.41 44.74 -19.51
C VAL A 884 -34.17 44.15 -20.92
N LYS A 885 -32.92 43.83 -21.27
CA LYS A 885 -32.55 43.43 -22.64
C LYS A 885 -32.65 41.92 -22.94
N SER A 886 -33.18 41.10 -22.03
CA SER A 886 -33.18 39.63 -22.14
C SER A 886 -34.57 38.96 -22.19
N ARG A 887 -35.65 39.72 -22.44
CA ARG A 887 -37.04 39.19 -22.50
C ARG A 887 -37.72 39.33 -23.87
N SER A 888 -37.23 38.57 -24.85
CA SER A 888 -37.97 38.09 -26.03
C SER A 888 -37.23 36.86 -26.57
N ALA A 889 -37.84 35.78 -27.07
CA ALA A 889 -39.26 35.55 -27.42
C ALA A 889 -39.88 34.36 -26.64
N LYS A 890 -41.05 33.87 -27.07
CA LYS A 890 -41.92 32.90 -26.36
C LYS A 890 -42.73 32.06 -27.35
N SER A 891 -43.23 30.89 -26.92
CA SER A 891 -44.22 30.04 -27.63
C SER A 891 -43.68 29.27 -28.87
N GLU A 892 -44.26 28.17 -29.35
CA GLU A 892 -45.54 27.47 -29.04
C GLU A 892 -45.42 25.95 -28.73
N THR A 893 -46.56 25.30 -28.50
CA THR A 893 -46.75 23.92 -28.02
C THR A 893 -47.10 22.91 -29.11
N HIS A 894 -46.98 21.60 -28.81
CA HIS A 894 -47.92 20.59 -29.32
C HIS A 894 -48.30 19.57 -28.23
N LYS A 895 -49.54 19.05 -28.29
CA LYS A 895 -50.14 18.06 -27.37
C LYS A 895 -50.57 16.79 -28.12
N THR A 896 -50.50 15.64 -27.43
CA THR A 896 -51.42 14.45 -27.41
C THR A 896 -50.79 13.45 -26.43
N SER A 897 -51.40 13.02 -25.30
CA SER A 897 -52.46 11.99 -25.14
C SER A 897 -52.12 10.65 -25.82
N ILE A 898 -52.28 9.47 -25.21
CA ILE A 898 -53.46 8.94 -24.48
C ILE A 898 -53.05 8.09 -23.24
N GLU A 899 -54.01 7.79 -22.34
CA GLU A 899 -53.85 6.95 -21.14
C GLU A 899 -53.60 5.44 -21.40
N GLY A 900 -53.24 4.68 -20.35
CA GLY A 900 -52.98 3.24 -20.49
C GLY A 900 -52.71 2.47 -19.18
N ASP A 901 -53.76 2.33 -18.37
CA ASP A 901 -54.00 1.32 -17.30
C ASP A 901 -52.94 1.07 -16.19
N ILE A 902 -53.41 1.02 -14.93
CA ILE A 902 -52.58 0.64 -13.76
C ILE A 902 -52.92 -0.80 -13.38
N ARG A 903 -51.88 -1.64 -13.22
CA ARG A 903 -52.01 -2.95 -12.54
C ARG A 903 -50.94 -3.12 -11.47
N GLU A 904 -51.33 -3.75 -10.38
CA GLU A 904 -50.58 -3.88 -9.14
C GLU A 904 -49.44 -4.91 -9.29
N ASP A 905 -48.18 -4.48 -9.17
CA ASP A 905 -47.03 -5.38 -8.92
C ASP A 905 -45.73 -4.65 -8.47
N ASP A 906 -45.83 -3.51 -7.75
CA ASP A 906 -44.72 -2.54 -7.64
C ASP A 906 -44.14 -2.27 -6.22
N GLU A 907 -43.87 -3.33 -5.45
CA GLU A 907 -42.92 -3.28 -4.32
C GLU A 907 -41.46 -3.63 -4.70
N ILE A 908 -41.16 -3.85 -6.00
CA ILE A 908 -39.85 -4.37 -6.46
C ILE A 908 -38.98 -3.30 -7.17
N GLY A 909 -39.30 -2.02 -6.99
CA GLY A 909 -38.76 -0.86 -7.74
C GLY A 909 -37.24 -0.57 -7.70
N LYS A 910 -36.40 -1.37 -7.03
CA LYS A 910 -34.92 -1.20 -7.03
C LYS A 910 -34.13 -2.42 -7.55
N CYS A 911 -34.69 -3.62 -7.48
CA CYS A 911 -33.99 -4.87 -7.81
C CYS A 911 -34.60 -5.68 -8.97
N ALA A 912 -35.77 -5.29 -9.49
CA ALA A 912 -36.43 -5.98 -10.59
C ALA A 912 -35.50 -6.26 -11.79
N PHE A 913 -35.62 -7.45 -12.39
CA PHE A 913 -34.91 -7.80 -13.62
C PHE A 913 -35.46 -7.00 -14.81
N SER A 914 -34.59 -6.64 -15.76
CA SER A 914 -34.99 -5.97 -17.01
C SER A 914 -36.05 -6.76 -17.79
N ALA A 915 -36.81 -6.09 -18.65
CA ALA A 915 -37.79 -6.75 -19.51
C ALA A 915 -37.16 -7.87 -20.36
N GLU A 916 -35.93 -7.66 -20.85
CA GLU A 916 -35.15 -8.68 -21.54
C GLU A 916 -34.78 -9.85 -20.64
N ALA A 917 -34.29 -9.59 -19.42
CA ALA A 917 -33.94 -10.65 -18.48
C ALA A 917 -35.16 -11.45 -17.98
N LYS A 918 -36.34 -10.81 -17.88
CA LYS A 918 -37.63 -11.49 -17.67
C LYS A 918 -38.00 -12.34 -18.90
N ARG A 919 -37.93 -11.79 -20.11
CA ARG A 919 -38.26 -12.46 -21.39
C ARG A 919 -37.45 -13.74 -21.63
N VAL A 920 -36.19 -13.78 -21.17
CA VAL A 920 -35.31 -14.97 -21.30
C VAL A 920 -35.29 -15.87 -20.05
N GLY A 921 -36.16 -15.63 -19.07
CA GLY A 921 -36.27 -16.46 -17.86
C GLY A 921 -35.02 -16.48 -16.98
N LEU A 922 -34.24 -15.40 -16.95
CA LEU A 922 -32.91 -15.37 -16.32
C LEU A 922 -32.97 -15.61 -14.81
N LEU A 923 -34.01 -15.11 -14.13
CA LEU A 923 -34.19 -15.32 -12.69
C LEU A 923 -34.49 -16.80 -12.38
N GLU A 924 -35.36 -17.41 -13.18
CA GLU A 924 -35.80 -18.80 -13.05
C GLU A 924 -34.64 -19.77 -13.34
N PHE A 925 -33.82 -19.44 -14.32
CA PHE A 925 -32.55 -20.13 -14.59
C PHE A 925 -31.55 -20.00 -13.42
N LEU A 926 -31.38 -18.80 -12.85
CA LEU A 926 -30.52 -18.60 -11.67
C LEU A 926 -31.05 -19.36 -10.42
N LYS A 927 -32.37 -19.44 -10.23
CA LYS A 927 -33.00 -20.28 -9.19
C LYS A 927 -32.73 -21.77 -9.42
N ARG A 928 -32.83 -22.26 -10.67
CA ARG A 928 -32.48 -23.66 -11.02
C ARG A 928 -31.04 -23.99 -10.67
N ILE A 929 -30.10 -23.08 -10.94
CA ILE A 929 -28.68 -23.26 -10.60
C ILE A 929 -28.49 -23.37 -9.08
N ASP A 930 -29.10 -22.48 -8.29
CA ASP A 930 -28.99 -22.53 -6.84
C ASP A 930 -29.57 -23.84 -6.28
N SER A 931 -30.73 -24.27 -6.77
CA SER A 931 -31.32 -25.58 -6.45
C SER A 931 -30.38 -26.75 -6.80
N THR A 932 -29.76 -26.71 -7.98
CA THR A 932 -28.85 -27.76 -8.48
C THR A 932 -27.54 -27.80 -7.69
N VAL A 933 -27.03 -26.65 -7.23
CA VAL A 933 -25.86 -26.58 -6.34
C VAL A 933 -26.19 -27.19 -4.97
N ARG A 934 -27.39 -26.94 -4.43
CA ARG A 934 -27.83 -27.52 -3.15
C ARG A 934 -27.96 -29.05 -3.23
N GLU A 935 -28.59 -29.54 -4.30
CA GLU A 935 -28.76 -30.96 -4.63
C GLU A 935 -27.41 -31.70 -4.74
N LEU A 936 -26.44 -31.10 -5.44
CA LEU A 936 -25.18 -31.75 -5.78
C LEU A 936 -24.04 -31.53 -4.78
N HIS A 937 -24.13 -30.53 -3.90
CA HIS A 937 -23.15 -30.27 -2.84
C HIS A 937 -23.79 -30.32 -1.44
N PRO A 938 -24.45 -31.44 -1.07
CA PRO A 938 -25.19 -31.57 0.19
C PRO A 938 -24.30 -31.39 1.43
N TYR A 939 -23.02 -31.77 1.34
CA TYR A 939 -22.03 -31.62 2.40
C TYR A 939 -21.66 -30.15 2.72
N ASP A 940 -22.01 -29.18 1.85
CA ASP A 940 -21.86 -27.74 2.12
C ASP A 940 -23.05 -27.14 2.91
N ALA A 941 -24.11 -27.92 3.24
CA ALA A 941 -25.40 -27.44 3.75
C ALA A 941 -25.35 -26.36 4.86
N ARG A 942 -24.44 -26.52 5.84
CA ARG A 942 -24.21 -25.55 6.92
C ARG A 942 -24.05 -24.11 6.41
N PHE A 943 -23.35 -23.94 5.29
CA PHE A 943 -22.96 -22.65 4.71
C PHE A 943 -23.97 -22.07 3.72
N MET A 944 -25.07 -22.78 3.44
CA MET A 944 -26.15 -22.27 2.59
C MET A 944 -26.88 -21.10 3.29
N THR A 945 -27.08 -19.99 2.58
CA THR A 945 -27.74 -18.78 3.09
C THR A 945 -29.19 -18.71 2.62
N GLY A 946 -30.12 -18.32 3.50
CA GLY A 946 -31.55 -18.33 3.17
C GLY A 946 -32.16 -19.75 3.13
N VAL A 947 -31.72 -20.62 4.05
CA VAL A 947 -32.21 -22.00 4.24
C VAL A 947 -32.41 -22.22 5.74
N SER A 948 -33.53 -22.84 6.13
CA SER A 948 -33.83 -23.15 7.54
C SER A 948 -32.86 -24.17 8.14
N ILE A 949 -32.88 -24.38 9.45
CA ILE A 949 -32.05 -25.41 10.10
C ILE A 949 -32.55 -26.80 9.67
N GLU A 950 -33.86 -27.03 9.71
CA GLU A 950 -34.51 -28.29 9.36
C GLU A 950 -34.26 -28.68 7.89
N ASP A 951 -34.29 -27.72 6.97
CA ASP A 951 -33.97 -28.00 5.57
C ASP A 951 -32.46 -28.21 5.36
N LYS A 952 -31.59 -27.60 6.19
CA LYS A 952 -30.16 -27.96 6.22
C LYS A 952 -29.92 -29.37 6.76
N LYS A 953 -30.72 -29.86 7.72
CA LYS A 953 -30.68 -31.28 8.14
C LYS A 953 -31.02 -32.17 6.96
N LYS A 954 -32.18 -31.95 6.31
CA LYS A 954 -32.64 -32.72 5.15
C LYS A 954 -31.66 -32.72 3.96
N ILE A 955 -31.04 -31.57 3.68
CA ILE A 955 -30.06 -31.44 2.58
C ILE A 955 -28.71 -32.07 2.94
N PHE A 956 -28.28 -32.07 4.21
CA PHE A 956 -26.94 -32.52 4.56
C PHE A 956 -26.76 -34.04 4.36
N GLN A 957 -25.77 -34.39 3.54
CA GLN A 957 -25.20 -35.73 3.41
C GLN A 957 -23.68 -35.59 3.33
N PRO A 958 -22.88 -36.52 3.90
CA PRO A 958 -21.42 -36.52 3.77
C PRO A 958 -20.94 -36.54 2.31
N TYR A 959 -19.71 -36.06 2.08
CA TYR A 959 -19.11 -36.04 0.75
C TYR A 959 -19.07 -37.43 0.10
N ASN A 960 -19.71 -37.54 -1.07
CA ASN A 960 -19.79 -38.76 -1.87
C ASN A 960 -18.86 -38.67 -3.11
N PRO A 961 -17.68 -39.30 -3.08
CA PRO A 961 -16.72 -39.31 -4.19
C PRO A 961 -16.95 -40.43 -5.22
N THR A 962 -18.12 -41.06 -5.28
CA THR A 962 -18.41 -42.05 -6.35
C THR A 962 -18.18 -41.43 -7.74
N PRO A 963 -17.64 -42.19 -8.71
CA PRO A 963 -17.48 -41.72 -10.09
C PRO A 963 -18.79 -41.14 -10.66
N GLU A 964 -19.92 -41.73 -10.31
CA GLU A 964 -21.28 -41.36 -10.73
C GLU A 964 -21.72 -40.01 -10.16
N SER A 965 -21.44 -39.76 -8.87
CA SER A 965 -21.66 -38.46 -8.20
C SER A 965 -20.88 -37.34 -8.90
N ILE A 966 -19.59 -37.59 -9.18
CA ILE A 966 -18.69 -36.63 -9.84
C ILE A 966 -19.08 -36.41 -11.31
N LYS A 967 -19.56 -37.46 -11.99
CA LYS A 967 -20.12 -37.40 -13.35
C LYS A 967 -21.40 -36.56 -13.39
N ALA A 968 -22.34 -36.78 -12.48
CA ALA A 968 -23.58 -36.00 -12.41
C ALA A 968 -23.32 -34.50 -12.21
N ILE A 969 -22.32 -34.14 -11.39
CA ILE A 969 -21.89 -32.73 -11.24
C ILE A 969 -21.34 -32.17 -12.56
N SER A 970 -20.56 -32.97 -13.30
CA SER A 970 -20.01 -32.56 -14.58
C SER A 970 -21.09 -32.34 -15.64
N GLU A 971 -21.97 -33.32 -15.83
CA GLU A 971 -22.99 -33.31 -16.87
C GLU A 971 -24.05 -32.24 -16.64
N ARG A 972 -24.55 -32.09 -15.40
CA ARG A 972 -25.61 -31.11 -15.09
C ARG A 972 -25.11 -29.66 -15.17
N ALA A 973 -23.85 -29.40 -14.78
CA ALA A 973 -23.23 -28.09 -14.98
C ALA A 973 -22.93 -27.78 -16.47
N HIS A 974 -22.65 -28.80 -17.28
CA HIS A 974 -22.45 -28.63 -18.74
C HIS A 974 -23.78 -28.33 -19.44
N SER A 975 -24.82 -29.14 -19.17
CA SER A 975 -26.17 -28.93 -19.70
C SER A 975 -26.71 -27.53 -19.39
N MET A 976 -26.52 -27.04 -18.17
CA MET A 976 -26.86 -25.66 -17.80
C MET A 976 -26.02 -24.59 -18.52
N LEU A 977 -24.76 -24.89 -18.87
CA LEU A 977 -23.91 -23.96 -19.63
C LEU A 977 -24.38 -23.87 -21.09
N GLU A 978 -24.82 -24.99 -21.67
CA GLU A 978 -25.44 -25.04 -23.00
C GLU A 978 -26.81 -24.34 -22.99
N GLU A 979 -27.64 -24.55 -21.96
CA GLU A 979 -28.89 -23.82 -21.74
C GLU A 979 -28.64 -22.30 -21.76
N LEU A 980 -27.70 -21.81 -20.92
CA LEU A 980 -27.29 -20.39 -20.87
C LEU A 980 -26.73 -19.88 -22.21
N GLY A 981 -26.08 -20.74 -22.99
CA GLY A 981 -25.58 -20.41 -24.33
C GLY A 981 -26.68 -20.31 -25.38
N SER A 982 -27.74 -21.12 -25.24
CA SER A 982 -28.90 -21.17 -26.14
C SER A 982 -29.90 -20.03 -25.93
N LEU A 983 -29.93 -19.42 -24.73
CA LEU A 983 -30.78 -18.27 -24.45
C LEU A 983 -30.51 -17.14 -25.46
N LYS A 984 -31.54 -16.77 -26.24
CA LYS A 984 -31.48 -15.70 -27.24
C LYS A 984 -31.51 -14.33 -26.57
N ILE A 985 -30.41 -13.97 -25.90
CA ILE A 985 -30.24 -12.75 -25.09
C ILE A 985 -29.69 -11.59 -25.94
N ASP A 986 -30.44 -10.50 -26.10
CA ASP A 986 -29.86 -9.22 -26.50
C ASP A 986 -29.12 -8.58 -25.31
N LYS A 987 -27.80 -8.73 -25.34
CA LYS A 987 -26.88 -8.20 -24.34
C LYS A 987 -26.93 -6.68 -24.23
N LYS A 988 -27.54 -5.93 -25.16
CA LYS A 988 -27.77 -4.48 -25.05
C LYS A 988 -28.90 -4.13 -24.09
N LEU A 989 -30.04 -4.83 -24.21
CA LEU A 989 -31.28 -4.56 -23.46
C LEU A 989 -31.19 -4.94 -21.97
N LEU A 990 -30.24 -5.81 -21.62
CA LEU A 990 -29.91 -6.12 -20.22
C LEU A 990 -29.37 -4.92 -19.43
N LEU A 991 -29.54 -4.97 -18.11
CA LEU A 991 -28.84 -4.07 -17.19
C LEU A 991 -27.38 -4.49 -16.97
N ALA A 992 -26.54 -3.55 -16.55
CA ALA A 992 -25.13 -3.82 -16.24
C ALA A 992 -24.96 -4.87 -15.12
N ARG A 993 -25.93 -5.00 -14.20
CA ARG A 993 -25.98 -6.09 -13.21
C ARG A 993 -26.20 -7.46 -13.87
N GLU A 994 -27.12 -7.56 -14.81
CA GLU A 994 -27.47 -8.82 -15.49
C GLU A 994 -26.35 -9.30 -16.41
N ARG A 995 -25.73 -8.40 -17.18
CA ARG A 995 -24.50 -8.71 -17.94
C ARG A 995 -23.39 -9.27 -17.04
N ARG A 996 -23.21 -8.72 -15.82
CA ARG A 996 -22.25 -9.22 -14.83
C ARG A 996 -22.70 -10.55 -14.20
N MET A 997 -23.99 -10.76 -13.97
CA MET A 997 -24.53 -12.04 -13.49
C MET A 997 -24.29 -13.13 -14.52
N ILE A 998 -24.73 -12.97 -15.77
CA ILE A 998 -24.48 -13.95 -16.85
C ILE A 998 -23.00 -14.27 -17.02
N ALA A 999 -22.11 -13.25 -16.98
CA ALA A 999 -20.67 -13.49 -17.05
C ALA A 999 -20.12 -14.30 -15.86
N LYS A 1000 -20.63 -14.07 -14.64
CA LYS A 1000 -20.31 -14.89 -13.46
C LYS A 1000 -20.88 -16.30 -13.58
N THR A 1001 -22.14 -16.44 -13.99
CA THR A 1001 -22.84 -17.73 -14.12
C THR A 1001 -22.20 -18.61 -15.17
N HIS A 1002 -21.90 -18.07 -16.35
CA HIS A 1002 -21.13 -18.76 -17.39
C HIS A 1002 -19.75 -19.18 -16.87
N HIS A 1003 -19.07 -18.35 -16.07
CA HIS A 1003 -17.80 -18.75 -15.46
C HIS A 1003 -17.98 -19.85 -14.41
N PHE A 1004 -19.02 -19.79 -13.59
CA PHE A 1004 -19.30 -20.71 -12.50
C PHE A 1004 -19.67 -22.11 -13.01
N LEU A 1005 -20.58 -22.19 -13.99
CA LEU A 1005 -20.98 -23.43 -14.67
C LEU A 1005 -19.82 -24.07 -15.43
N ARG A 1006 -19.07 -23.29 -16.22
CA ARG A 1006 -17.89 -23.76 -16.97
C ARG A 1006 -16.76 -24.31 -16.07
N HIS A 1007 -16.79 -24.04 -14.77
CA HIS A 1007 -15.84 -24.55 -13.78
C HIS A 1007 -16.53 -25.42 -12.72
N TYR A 1008 -17.62 -26.11 -13.08
CA TYR A 1008 -18.29 -27.14 -12.29
C TYR A 1008 -18.64 -26.66 -10.87
N PHE A 1009 -19.44 -25.60 -10.82
CA PHE A 1009 -19.85 -24.86 -9.62
C PHE A 1009 -18.65 -24.31 -8.81
N GLY A 1010 -17.59 -23.91 -9.52
CA GLY A 1010 -16.40 -23.28 -8.95
C GLY A 1010 -15.37 -24.25 -8.34
N ARG A 1011 -15.50 -25.56 -8.57
CA ARG A 1011 -14.58 -26.61 -8.11
C ARG A 1011 -13.99 -27.42 -9.29
N PRO A 1012 -13.29 -26.80 -10.27
CA PRO A 1012 -12.96 -27.40 -11.58
C PRO A 1012 -11.95 -28.58 -11.57
N PHE A 1013 -11.62 -29.11 -10.40
CA PHE A 1013 -10.68 -30.21 -10.18
C PHE A 1013 -11.42 -31.46 -9.72
N GLU A 1014 -11.79 -31.55 -8.44
CA GLU A 1014 -12.54 -32.68 -7.85
C GLU A 1014 -13.90 -32.94 -8.55
N ASN A 1015 -14.64 -31.91 -8.95
CA ASN A 1015 -15.96 -32.06 -9.56
C ASN A 1015 -15.92 -32.38 -11.07
N ASN A 1016 -14.74 -32.45 -11.68
CA ASN A 1016 -14.58 -32.56 -13.14
C ASN A 1016 -14.26 -34.00 -13.53
N TYR A 1017 -15.30 -34.78 -13.78
CA TYR A 1017 -15.24 -36.19 -14.12
C TYR A 1017 -14.33 -36.46 -15.32
N LEU A 1018 -14.56 -35.71 -16.41
CA LEU A 1018 -13.86 -35.84 -17.69
C LEU A 1018 -12.38 -35.44 -17.64
N ALA A 1019 -11.96 -34.67 -16.64
CA ALA A 1019 -10.53 -34.40 -16.40
C ALA A 1019 -9.82 -35.50 -15.60
N GLY A 1020 -10.56 -36.50 -15.06
CA GLY A 1020 -10.03 -37.60 -14.26
C GLY A 1020 -9.31 -37.19 -12.97
N TYR A 1021 -9.30 -35.90 -12.62
CA TYR A 1021 -8.46 -35.35 -11.55
C TYR A 1021 -8.88 -35.88 -10.16
N TRP A 1022 -10.13 -36.31 -10.03
CA TRP A 1022 -10.66 -37.01 -8.86
C TRP A 1022 -9.97 -38.34 -8.55
N MET A 1023 -9.31 -38.98 -9.54
CA MET A 1023 -8.48 -40.17 -9.36
C MET A 1023 -7.02 -39.86 -8.99
N LEU A 1024 -6.53 -38.65 -9.32
CA LEU A 1024 -5.10 -38.27 -9.21
C LEU A 1024 -4.60 -38.19 -7.76
N GLY A 1025 -5.51 -37.98 -6.81
CA GLY A 1025 -5.20 -37.80 -5.40
C GLY A 1025 -4.62 -36.43 -5.05
N PRO A 1026 -4.46 -36.15 -3.74
CA PRO A 1026 -4.00 -34.86 -3.24
C PRO A 1026 -2.54 -34.57 -3.64
N GLY A 1027 -2.19 -33.29 -3.63
CA GLY A 1027 -0.82 -32.77 -3.65
C GLY A 1027 -0.68 -31.61 -2.66
N ARG A 1028 0.43 -30.85 -2.70
CA ARG A 1028 0.73 -29.71 -1.78
C ARG A 1028 -0.39 -28.68 -1.55
N TYR A 1029 -1.37 -28.59 -2.43
CA TYR A 1029 -2.51 -27.68 -2.32
C TYR A 1029 -3.86 -28.39 -2.11
N CYS A 1030 -3.86 -29.58 -1.50
CA CYS A 1030 -5.02 -30.46 -1.33
C CYS A 1030 -6.29 -29.71 -0.84
N TYR A 1031 -6.16 -28.85 0.18
CA TYR A 1031 -7.27 -28.03 0.72
C TYR A 1031 -7.93 -27.04 -0.27
N ARG A 1032 -7.34 -26.87 -1.47
CA ARG A 1032 -7.89 -26.05 -2.58
C ARG A 1032 -8.41 -26.89 -3.75
N THR A 1033 -8.00 -28.15 -3.88
CA THR A 1033 -8.27 -28.98 -5.06
C THR A 1033 -9.16 -30.19 -4.77
N PHE A 1034 -9.18 -30.68 -3.52
CA PHE A 1034 -10.00 -31.81 -3.05
C PHE A 1034 -10.75 -31.44 -1.77
N LYS A 1035 -11.50 -30.33 -1.80
CA LYS A 1035 -12.28 -29.87 -0.64
C LYS A 1035 -13.16 -30.97 -0.05
N GLY A 1036 -13.69 -31.91 -0.85
CA GLY A 1036 -14.46 -33.04 -0.35
C GLY A 1036 -13.72 -33.84 0.73
N ILE A 1037 -12.59 -34.48 0.38
CA ILE A 1037 -11.80 -35.28 1.32
C ILE A 1037 -11.07 -34.42 2.38
N THR A 1038 -10.77 -33.15 2.10
CA THR A 1038 -10.09 -32.27 3.07
C THR A 1038 -11.02 -31.52 4.01
N SER A 1039 -12.34 -31.67 3.89
CA SER A 1039 -13.32 -30.99 4.77
C SER A 1039 -14.07 -31.94 5.69
N ILE A 1040 -13.62 -33.19 5.88
CA ILE A 1040 -14.32 -34.15 6.76
C ILE A 1040 -14.42 -33.60 8.19
N LYS A 1041 -13.41 -32.92 8.74
CA LYS A 1041 -13.54 -32.20 10.01
C LYS A 1041 -14.70 -31.18 10.01
N GLN A 1042 -14.83 -30.39 8.95
CA GLN A 1042 -15.86 -29.36 8.80
C GLN A 1042 -17.27 -29.97 8.60
N GLN A 1043 -17.35 -31.13 7.96
CA GLN A 1043 -18.58 -31.93 7.80
C GLN A 1043 -18.96 -32.66 9.10
N LEU A 1044 -18.02 -33.23 9.85
CA LEU A 1044 -18.24 -33.78 11.20
C LEU A 1044 -18.71 -32.70 12.17
N THR A 1045 -18.08 -31.51 12.14
CA THR A 1045 -18.59 -30.32 12.86
C THR A 1045 -20.01 -29.94 12.43
N THR A 1046 -20.44 -30.31 11.23
CA THR A 1046 -21.81 -30.07 10.75
C THR A 1046 -22.78 -31.13 11.28
N VAL A 1047 -22.37 -32.40 11.40
CA VAL A 1047 -23.11 -33.43 12.14
C VAL A 1047 -23.33 -32.97 13.58
N PHE A 1048 -22.26 -32.63 14.30
CA PHE A 1048 -22.32 -32.24 15.71
C PHE A 1048 -23.08 -30.93 16.00
N LEU A 1049 -23.43 -30.13 14.97
CA LEU A 1049 -24.18 -28.88 15.13
C LEU A 1049 -25.61 -28.91 14.58
N LEU A 1050 -25.94 -29.84 13.67
CA LEU A 1050 -27.28 -29.93 13.07
C LEU A 1050 -28.06 -31.17 13.57
N PHE A 1051 -27.37 -32.22 14.00
CA PHE A 1051 -27.94 -33.51 14.37
C PHE A 1051 -27.67 -33.85 15.85
N ALA A 1052 -27.56 -32.84 16.73
CA ALA A 1052 -27.50 -33.04 18.17
C ALA A 1052 -28.78 -33.77 18.64
N PRO A 1053 -28.68 -35.00 19.17
CA PRO A 1053 -29.82 -35.87 19.38
C PRO A 1053 -30.46 -35.66 20.75
N LYS A 1054 -31.80 -35.64 20.77
CA LYS A 1054 -32.60 -35.52 22.01
C LYS A 1054 -33.33 -36.84 22.31
N THR A 1055 -33.46 -37.69 21.29
CA THR A 1055 -34.02 -39.04 21.34
C THR A 1055 -33.02 -40.09 20.84
N ALA A 1056 -33.22 -41.36 21.22
CA ALA A 1056 -32.40 -42.47 20.73
C ALA A 1056 -32.46 -42.62 19.20
N SER A 1057 -33.60 -42.29 18.58
CA SER A 1057 -33.78 -42.38 17.11
C SER A 1057 -33.03 -41.29 16.35
N GLU A 1058 -32.98 -40.05 16.86
CA GLU A 1058 -32.13 -38.99 16.30
C GLU A 1058 -30.64 -39.31 16.44
N LEU A 1059 -30.25 -39.98 17.54
CA LEU A 1059 -28.90 -40.49 17.69
C LEU A 1059 -28.63 -41.51 16.58
N GLU A 1060 -29.46 -42.56 16.44
CA GLU A 1060 -29.32 -43.53 15.34
C GLU A 1060 -29.23 -42.88 13.95
N GLU A 1061 -29.98 -41.81 13.65
CA GLU A 1061 -29.83 -41.06 12.39
C GLU A 1061 -28.43 -40.43 12.27
N ALA A 1062 -27.95 -39.73 13.30
CA ALA A 1062 -26.63 -39.13 13.31
C ALA A 1062 -25.50 -40.17 13.21
N LEU A 1063 -25.70 -41.35 13.81
CA LEU A 1063 -24.76 -42.47 13.75
C LEU A 1063 -24.72 -43.11 12.34
N ASN A 1064 -25.87 -43.23 11.68
CA ASN A 1064 -25.95 -43.62 10.26
C ASN A 1064 -25.30 -42.56 9.34
N LEU A 1065 -25.34 -41.27 9.70
CA LEU A 1065 -24.59 -40.22 9.00
C LEU A 1065 -23.07 -40.35 9.23
N LEU A 1066 -22.62 -40.70 10.44
CA LEU A 1066 -21.20 -40.99 10.72
C LEU A 1066 -20.69 -42.20 9.90
N ALA A 1067 -21.49 -43.27 9.81
CA ALA A 1067 -21.15 -44.45 9.01
C ALA A 1067 -20.90 -44.12 7.52
N LYS A 1068 -21.66 -43.19 6.93
CA LYS A 1068 -21.49 -42.77 5.53
C LYS A 1068 -20.10 -42.14 5.24
N PHE A 1069 -19.43 -41.54 6.22
CA PHE A 1069 -18.05 -41.04 6.03
C PHE A 1069 -17.05 -42.18 5.78
N LYS A 1070 -17.20 -43.33 6.47
CA LYS A 1070 -16.36 -44.52 6.25
C LYS A 1070 -16.47 -45.00 4.80
N THR A 1071 -17.70 -45.03 4.27
CA THR A 1071 -17.97 -45.36 2.86
C THR A 1071 -17.34 -44.34 1.90
N GLY A 1072 -17.48 -43.03 2.16
CA GLY A 1072 -16.86 -41.98 1.34
C GLY A 1072 -15.33 -42.02 1.32
N ILE A 1073 -14.68 -42.24 2.47
CA ILE A 1073 -13.22 -42.37 2.58
C ILE A 1073 -12.73 -43.63 1.83
N ASN A 1074 -13.45 -44.75 1.97
CA ASN A 1074 -13.12 -45.98 1.24
C ASN A 1074 -13.28 -45.81 -0.27
N GLN A 1075 -14.38 -45.21 -0.74
CA GLN A 1075 -14.57 -44.94 -2.17
C GLN A 1075 -13.47 -43.99 -2.71
N PHE A 1076 -13.05 -42.98 -1.94
CA PHE A 1076 -11.92 -42.14 -2.33
C PHE A 1076 -10.62 -42.94 -2.51
N LYS A 1077 -10.34 -43.90 -1.62
CA LYS A 1077 -9.20 -44.83 -1.75
C LYS A 1077 -9.30 -45.71 -3.00
N GLU A 1078 -10.49 -46.20 -3.35
CA GLU A 1078 -10.70 -46.97 -4.59
C GLU A 1078 -10.51 -46.09 -5.84
N ASN A 1079 -10.93 -44.82 -5.81
CA ASN A 1079 -10.63 -43.86 -6.89
C ASN A 1079 -9.11 -43.66 -7.10
N LEU A 1080 -8.31 -43.67 -6.03
CA LEU A 1080 -6.85 -43.62 -6.14
C LEU A 1080 -6.27 -44.88 -6.80
N LYS A 1081 -6.83 -46.07 -6.53
CA LYS A 1081 -6.45 -47.30 -7.25
C LYS A 1081 -6.83 -47.22 -8.73
N SER A 1082 -8.02 -46.71 -9.05
CA SER A 1082 -8.43 -46.42 -10.43
C SER A 1082 -7.46 -45.44 -11.11
N GLY A 1083 -6.93 -44.46 -10.37
CA GLY A 1083 -5.86 -43.57 -10.82
C GLY A 1083 -4.57 -44.30 -11.17
N ILE A 1084 -4.12 -45.24 -10.33
CA ILE A 1084 -2.95 -46.09 -10.63
C ILE A 1084 -3.17 -46.91 -11.91
N ILE A 1085 -4.34 -47.57 -12.05
CA ILE A 1085 -4.66 -48.41 -13.22
C ILE A 1085 -4.75 -47.57 -14.52
N THR A 1086 -5.30 -46.36 -14.44
CA THR A 1086 -5.48 -45.47 -15.61
C THR A 1086 -4.28 -44.56 -15.91
N GLY A 1087 -3.17 -44.68 -15.16
CA GLY A 1087 -2.01 -43.79 -15.26
C GLY A 1087 -2.26 -42.36 -14.72
N MET A 1088 -3.46 -42.09 -14.19
CA MET A 1088 -3.80 -40.86 -13.47
C MET A 1088 -3.29 -40.92 -12.03
N VAL A 1089 -1.97 -40.97 -11.85
CA VAL A 1089 -1.29 -40.91 -10.54
C VAL A 1089 -0.25 -39.78 -10.52
N GLY A 1090 -0.05 -39.15 -9.36
CA GLY A 1090 0.99 -38.14 -9.17
C GLY A 1090 2.40 -38.73 -9.24
N SER A 1091 3.41 -37.88 -9.49
CA SER A 1091 4.80 -38.28 -9.26
C SER A 1091 5.05 -38.54 -7.77
N VAL A 1092 6.10 -39.29 -7.42
CA VAL A 1092 6.44 -39.61 -6.02
C VAL A 1092 6.48 -38.36 -5.14
N THR A 1093 7.01 -37.24 -5.66
CA THR A 1093 7.00 -35.93 -4.97
C THR A 1093 5.60 -35.39 -4.75
N VAL A 1094 4.71 -35.44 -5.75
CA VAL A 1094 3.32 -34.95 -5.62
C VAL A 1094 2.54 -35.82 -4.64
N CYS A 1095 2.68 -37.15 -4.72
CA CYS A 1095 2.04 -38.09 -3.79
C CYS A 1095 2.54 -37.89 -2.35
N LYS A 1096 3.85 -37.62 -2.16
CA LYS A 1096 4.40 -37.29 -0.84
C LYS A 1096 3.88 -35.96 -0.32
N GLU A 1097 3.92 -34.90 -1.13
CA GLU A 1097 3.37 -33.58 -0.77
C GLU A 1097 1.84 -33.62 -0.55
N GLY A 1098 1.15 -34.58 -1.18
CA GLY A 1098 -0.27 -34.86 -0.98
C GLY A 1098 -0.57 -35.58 0.34
N LYS A 1099 0.25 -36.57 0.69
CA LYS A 1099 0.24 -37.22 2.00
C LYS A 1099 0.53 -36.19 3.09
N GLU A 1100 1.64 -35.44 2.99
CA GLU A 1100 2.03 -34.38 3.93
C GLU A 1100 0.89 -33.34 4.09
N CYS A 1101 0.20 -32.98 3.00
CA CYS A 1101 -0.94 -32.06 3.04
C CYS A 1101 -2.20 -32.65 3.74
N LEU A 1102 -2.44 -33.97 3.65
CA LEU A 1102 -3.49 -34.63 4.44
C LEU A 1102 -3.08 -34.77 5.92
N GLU A 1103 -1.80 -35.06 6.19
CA GLU A 1103 -1.26 -35.17 7.56
C GLU A 1103 -1.32 -33.83 8.30
N ASP A 1104 -1.00 -32.71 7.66
CA ASP A 1104 -1.15 -31.37 8.26
C ASP A 1104 -2.65 -30.99 8.50
N ILE A 1105 -3.61 -31.58 7.78
CA ILE A 1105 -5.06 -31.33 7.97
C ILE A 1105 -5.64 -32.22 9.06
N TYR A 1106 -5.25 -33.49 9.11
CA TYR A 1106 -5.69 -34.50 10.08
C TYR A 1106 -4.59 -34.79 11.11
N ILE A 1107 -3.95 -33.74 11.61
CA ILE A 1107 -2.72 -33.78 12.41
C ILE A 1107 -2.82 -34.61 13.69
N GLU A 1108 -4.01 -34.74 14.27
CA GLU A 1108 -4.29 -35.54 15.46
C GLU A 1108 -4.28 -37.04 15.13
N ILE A 1109 -4.82 -37.43 13.96
CA ILE A 1109 -4.73 -38.80 13.44
C ILE A 1109 -3.28 -39.08 12.99
N ALA A 1110 -2.62 -38.14 12.32
CA ALA A 1110 -1.28 -38.31 11.80
C ALA A 1110 -0.20 -38.43 12.90
N SER A 1111 -0.31 -37.64 13.96
CA SER A 1111 0.61 -37.68 15.12
C SER A 1111 0.43 -38.92 15.99
N GLN A 1112 -0.80 -39.40 16.17
CA GLN A 1112 -1.09 -40.62 16.93
C GLN A 1112 -1.01 -41.91 16.09
N GLN A 1113 -0.91 -41.79 14.75
CA GLN A 1113 -1.05 -42.90 13.78
C GLN A 1113 -2.29 -43.79 14.00
N SER A 1114 -3.35 -43.21 14.57
CA SER A 1114 -4.52 -43.93 15.08
C SER A 1114 -5.81 -43.18 14.79
N GLY A 1115 -6.88 -43.93 14.48
CA GLY A 1115 -8.23 -43.37 14.31
C GLY A 1115 -8.72 -42.63 15.56
N ARG A 1116 -8.25 -43.01 16.76
CA ARG A 1116 -8.57 -42.33 18.02
C ARG A 1116 -8.12 -40.86 18.06
N GLY A 1117 -7.20 -40.43 17.20
CA GLY A 1117 -6.83 -39.03 17.06
C GLY A 1117 -8.00 -38.12 16.66
N ILE A 1118 -9.04 -38.64 16.00
CA ILE A 1118 -10.24 -37.85 15.70
C ILE A 1118 -11.04 -37.50 16.97
N LEU A 1119 -10.94 -38.31 18.03
CA LEU A 1119 -11.60 -38.03 19.31
C LEU A 1119 -10.94 -36.82 19.97
N THR A 1120 -9.60 -36.74 19.97
CA THR A 1120 -8.85 -35.56 20.45
C THR A 1120 -9.23 -34.28 19.70
N ALA A 1121 -9.61 -34.38 18.43
CA ALA A 1121 -10.03 -33.24 17.61
C ALA A 1121 -11.49 -32.77 17.87
N PHE A 1122 -12.30 -33.56 18.59
CA PHE A 1122 -13.75 -33.33 18.77
C PHE A 1122 -14.26 -33.60 20.19
N GLN A 1123 -13.41 -33.83 21.17
CA GLN A 1123 -13.77 -34.33 22.50
C GLN A 1123 -14.88 -33.50 23.17
N ASP A 1124 -14.66 -32.19 23.32
CA ASP A 1124 -15.64 -31.26 23.93
C ASP A 1124 -16.97 -31.23 23.15
N GLN A 1125 -16.89 -31.38 21.82
CA GLN A 1125 -18.05 -31.32 20.93
C GLN A 1125 -18.85 -32.62 21.01
N ILE A 1126 -18.20 -33.77 21.16
CA ILE A 1126 -18.85 -35.07 21.41
C ILE A 1126 -19.49 -35.08 22.80
N SER A 1127 -18.79 -34.58 23.83
CA SER A 1127 -19.36 -34.44 25.18
C SER A 1127 -20.59 -33.53 25.19
N THR A 1128 -20.55 -32.39 24.49
CA THR A 1128 -21.70 -31.49 24.34
C THR A 1128 -22.84 -32.16 23.57
N PHE A 1129 -22.54 -32.81 22.44
CA PHE A 1129 -23.49 -33.48 21.56
C PHE A 1129 -24.28 -34.59 22.28
N VAL A 1130 -23.63 -35.38 23.13
CA VAL A 1130 -24.30 -36.43 23.93
C VAL A 1130 -25.03 -35.85 25.15
N SER A 1131 -24.64 -34.67 25.65
CA SER A 1131 -25.27 -34.06 26.85
C SER A 1131 -26.71 -33.57 26.66
N GLU A 1132 -27.20 -33.43 25.43
CA GLU A 1132 -28.62 -33.12 25.15
C GLU A 1132 -29.53 -34.36 25.23
N LEU A 1133 -28.98 -35.58 25.31
CA LEU A 1133 -29.74 -36.83 25.38
C LEU A 1133 -30.18 -37.12 26.83
N SER A 1134 -31.48 -37.30 27.06
CA SER A 1134 -31.98 -37.59 28.41
C SER A 1134 -31.54 -38.97 28.92
N SER A 1135 -31.42 -39.14 30.24
CA SER A 1135 -31.03 -40.43 30.84
C SER A 1135 -32.02 -41.57 30.55
N GLN A 1136 -33.28 -41.26 30.25
CA GLN A 1136 -34.29 -42.24 29.83
C GLN A 1136 -34.11 -42.66 28.37
N GLU A 1137 -33.72 -41.74 27.48
CA GLU A 1137 -33.38 -42.06 26.09
C GLU A 1137 -32.05 -42.83 26.00
N ALA A 1138 -31.06 -42.43 26.79
CA ALA A 1138 -29.76 -43.10 26.91
C ALA A 1138 -29.86 -44.56 27.40
N ALA A 1139 -30.97 -44.94 28.04
CA ALA A 1139 -31.27 -46.30 28.50
C ALA A 1139 -31.96 -47.18 27.43
N LYS A 1140 -32.49 -46.60 26.34
CA LYS A 1140 -33.11 -47.34 25.23
C LYS A 1140 -32.08 -47.92 24.24
N ILE A 1141 -30.85 -47.38 24.26
CA ILE A 1141 -29.73 -47.81 23.42
C ILE A 1141 -29.22 -49.16 23.94
N ASN A 1142 -29.53 -50.23 23.21
CA ASN A 1142 -29.50 -51.59 23.75
C ASN A 1142 -28.07 -52.22 23.80
N GLY A 1143 -27.93 -53.28 24.61
CA GLY A 1143 -26.67 -53.65 25.27
C GLY A 1143 -25.45 -53.96 24.40
N GLU A 1144 -25.61 -54.58 23.23
CA GLU A 1144 -24.46 -54.95 22.38
C GLU A 1144 -23.79 -53.74 21.72
N ALA A 1145 -24.56 -52.68 21.44
CA ALA A 1145 -23.99 -51.44 20.90
C ALA A 1145 -23.00 -50.82 21.91
N ARG A 1146 -23.37 -50.66 23.19
CA ARG A 1146 -22.58 -49.85 24.15
C ARG A 1146 -21.09 -50.17 24.25
N ASN A 1147 -20.64 -51.37 23.88
CA ASN A 1147 -19.24 -51.80 23.96
C ASN A 1147 -18.43 -51.64 22.66
N GLU A 1148 -19.06 -51.54 21.47
CA GLU A 1148 -18.37 -51.08 20.25
C GLU A 1148 -18.34 -49.54 20.13
N TRP A 1149 -19.13 -48.86 20.97
CA TRP A 1149 -19.46 -47.44 20.84
C TRP A 1149 -18.65 -46.49 21.74
N TYR A 1150 -17.71 -47.01 22.54
CA TYR A 1150 -16.81 -46.28 23.46
C TYR A 1150 -15.32 -46.44 23.08
#